data_AF-A0AAW2R711-F1
#
_entry.id   AF-A0AAW2R711-F1
#
_cell.length_a   1.000
_cell.length_b   1.000
_cell.length_c   1.000
_cell.angle_alpha   90.00
_cell.angle_beta   90.00
_cell.angle_gamma   90.00
#
_symmetry.space_group_name_H-M   'P 1'
#
loop_
_entity.id
_entity.type
_entity.pdbx_description
1 polymer ?
#
loop_
_entity_poly.entity_id
_entity_poly.type
_entity_poly.pdbx_seq_one_letter_code
_entity_poly.pdbx_strand_id
1 'polypeptide(L)'
;MGEARLFGSMEVFLKKCEPSGDAAYGALRSLLERLEDPATRADARIFLSELQKRFESKDASEKCLQTYHFQIQDIFLEQYEGFQKRKKLTMMVIPSIFIPEDWSFTFYEGLNRHPDSIFKDKTVAELGCGNGWISIAIAEKWSPLKVYGLDINPRAVKISWINLYLNALDEKGQPIYDGENKTLLDRVEFHESDLLSYCRDNQIELERIVGCIPQILNPNPDAMSKMITENASEEFLYSLSNYCALQGFVEDQFGLGLIARAVEEGISVIKPLGIMIFNMGGRPGQAVCKRLFERRGLRVNKLWQTKVLQAADTDISALVEIEKNSPHRFEFFMGLVGDQPICARTAWAYAKAGGRISHALSVYSCQLRQPNQVKKIFEFLRNGFHDISSSLDLSFEDDSVADEKIPFLAYLANVLKDISFFPYEPPAGSRRFRNLISGFMRTYHHVPLTADNVVVFPSRTVAIESALRLLSPRLAIVDEQLSRHLPRQWLTSLNIENTESGKHSEEAITVIEAPRQSDLMVELIKKLKPEVVVTGMAQFESVTSSSFEHLLDVTREIGCRLFLDVSDHFELSSLPSSNGVFKYLAGNPLPSHAAIVCGLLKNQVYSDLEVAFVISEEATMFKALCKTVELLQGNTSIISQYYYGLATIELMNSVLSRKSKSSRLKISVSIVIRIGEKTRTSEVNGFASSKMSILDHAELAVNEYDESPLVHMDVDQSFLPITRPVRAAIFESFARQNITESETDVTSGIRQLISSSYGYPCDSNTEFIYADCTMALFSKLVLCCIQEGGTLCFPTGSNGNLVSAAKFLNAKIATIPTTPDVGYKLTEKTLTGSLETVKKPWVYISGPTINPTGLLYSNEEISKLLSVCAKFEARVILDTSFSGVEFNTTGFEDWKLGATLERLSSANSAFSVSLLGGLFFKMLTGGIKFGFLLINKPSLVETFHSFAGLSKPHNTIKYTVKKLLDVGEQKRGDLLKAISEQREILENRYKQLKQTLQNCGWEVLEAQAGVSILAKPSAYLGKTIKINKGANTQEIKLDDSNIREAMLRSTGLCINSAAWTSIPGYCRFTIALEDGEFKRALDCISKFKSLVE
;
A
#
# COMPACT_ATOMS: atom_id res chain seq x y z
N MET A 1 -0.05 -75.14 34.68
CA MET A 1 0.90 -74.25 35.40
C MET A 1 2.01 -73.90 34.43
N GLY A 2 2.31 -72.61 34.26
CA GLY A 2 3.47 -72.12 33.52
C GLY A 2 3.10 -71.25 32.32
N GLU A 3 3.50 -69.97 32.40
CA GLU A 3 3.54 -68.95 31.33
C GLU A 3 2.23 -68.28 30.94
N ALA A 4 1.65 -67.54 31.88
CA ALA A 4 0.85 -66.38 31.57
C ALA A 4 1.24 -65.22 32.50
N ARG A 5 1.26 -64.00 31.94
CA ARG A 5 1.35 -62.68 32.59
C ARG A 5 2.75 -62.07 32.67
N LEU A 6 3.14 -61.42 31.57
CA LEU A 6 4.05 -60.26 31.56
C LEU A 6 3.37 -59.01 32.16
N PHE A 7 2.76 -59.19 33.33
CA PHE A 7 2.39 -58.13 34.26
C PHE A 7 2.93 -58.56 35.62
N GLY A 8 3.77 -57.73 36.27
CA GLY A 8 3.77 -57.77 37.73
C GLY A 8 2.36 -57.40 38.15
N SER A 9 1.68 -58.17 39.02
CA SER A 9 0.23 -58.05 39.35
C SER A 9 -0.33 -56.62 39.38
N MET A 10 -1.65 -56.43 39.23
CA MET A 10 -2.30 -55.10 39.37
C MET A 10 -1.81 -54.31 40.60
N GLU A 11 -1.56 -55.00 41.71
CA GLU A 11 -0.96 -54.47 42.92
C GLU A 11 0.48 -53.92 42.72
N VAL A 12 1.31 -54.57 41.90
CA VAL A 12 2.65 -54.06 41.53
C VAL A 12 2.55 -52.79 40.69
N PHE A 13 1.58 -52.69 39.79
CA PHE A 13 1.35 -51.45 39.03
C PHE A 13 0.89 -50.31 39.94
N LEU A 14 -0.12 -50.53 40.77
CA LEU A 14 -0.61 -49.53 41.72
C LEU A 14 0.48 -49.09 42.70
N LYS A 15 1.28 -50.02 43.21
CA LYS A 15 2.44 -49.72 44.08
C LYS A 15 3.53 -48.90 43.40
N LYS A 16 3.67 -48.99 42.07
CA LYS A 16 4.58 -48.13 41.30
C LYS A 16 4.02 -46.71 41.13
N CYS A 17 2.70 -46.54 41.13
CA CYS A 17 2.04 -45.23 40.99
C CYS A 17 1.99 -44.45 42.31
N GLU A 18 1.83 -45.14 43.46
CA GLU A 18 1.69 -44.54 44.79
C GLU A 18 2.75 -43.46 45.18
N PRO A 19 4.05 -43.61 44.84
CA PRO A 19 5.09 -42.69 45.35
C PRO A 19 4.97 -41.23 44.90
N SER A 20 4.53 -40.98 43.66
CA SER A 20 4.37 -39.63 43.09
C SER A 20 3.62 -39.68 41.75
N GLY A 21 3.07 -38.54 41.31
CA GLY A 21 2.46 -38.44 39.99
C GLY A 21 3.45 -38.65 38.83
N ASP A 22 4.73 -38.32 39.00
CA ASP A 22 5.80 -38.69 38.06
C ASP A 22 5.98 -40.20 37.94
N ALA A 23 5.94 -40.93 39.05
CA ALA A 23 6.04 -42.39 39.07
C ALA A 23 4.81 -43.03 38.42
N ALA A 24 3.61 -42.49 38.69
CA ALA A 24 2.37 -42.88 38.03
C ALA A 24 2.43 -42.64 36.52
N TYR A 25 2.87 -41.47 36.07
CA TYR A 25 3.07 -41.17 34.65
C TYR A 25 4.08 -42.13 34.00
N GLY A 26 5.21 -42.43 34.64
CA GLY A 26 6.19 -43.41 34.14
C GLY A 26 5.60 -44.82 33.96
N ALA A 27 4.75 -45.25 34.89
CA ALA A 27 4.02 -46.52 34.79
C ALA A 27 3.00 -46.51 33.64
N LEU A 28 2.26 -45.41 33.46
CA LEU A 28 1.31 -45.21 32.37
C LEU A 28 1.99 -45.14 31.00
N ARG A 29 3.16 -44.50 30.90
CA ARG A 29 3.98 -44.49 29.69
C ARG A 29 4.42 -45.90 29.28
N SER A 30 4.89 -46.70 30.25
CA SER A 30 5.24 -48.11 30.01
C SER A 30 4.04 -48.94 29.53
N LEU A 31 2.84 -48.60 30.01
CA LEU A 31 1.59 -49.22 29.57
C LEU A 31 1.23 -48.79 28.13
N LEU A 32 1.44 -47.53 27.78
CA LEU A 32 1.23 -47.02 26.43
C LEU A 32 2.15 -47.70 25.40
N GLU A 33 3.43 -47.89 25.69
CA GLU A 33 4.36 -48.61 24.80
C GLU A 33 3.85 -50.00 24.41
N ARG A 34 3.16 -50.68 25.35
CA ARG A 34 2.52 -51.98 25.11
C ARG A 34 1.19 -51.88 24.35
N LEU A 35 0.46 -50.77 24.50
CA LEU A 35 -0.72 -50.51 23.68
C LEU A 35 -0.33 -50.18 22.24
N GLU A 36 0.80 -49.52 22.04
CA GLU A 36 1.34 -49.19 20.72
C GLU A 36 1.80 -50.45 19.97
N ASP A 37 2.43 -51.40 20.65
CA ASP A 37 2.86 -52.68 20.08
C ASP A 37 1.68 -53.64 19.79
N PRO A 38 1.39 -53.98 18.51
CA PRO A 38 0.31 -54.91 18.16
C PRO A 38 0.38 -56.28 18.84
N ALA A 39 1.58 -56.77 19.18
CA ALA A 39 1.76 -58.07 19.83
C ALA A 39 1.30 -58.07 21.30
N THR A 40 1.35 -56.92 21.98
CA THR A 40 1.03 -56.79 23.40
C THR A 40 -0.22 -55.95 23.70
N ARG A 41 -0.78 -55.30 22.67
CA ARG A 41 -1.93 -54.39 22.74
C ARG A 41 -3.18 -55.00 23.38
N ALA A 42 -3.55 -56.21 22.99
CA ALA A 42 -4.77 -56.85 23.49
C ALA A 42 -4.69 -57.09 25.01
N ASP A 43 -3.56 -57.64 25.49
CA ASP A 43 -3.31 -57.87 26.91
C ASP A 43 -3.24 -56.56 27.71
N ALA A 44 -2.61 -55.52 27.15
CA ALA A 44 -2.55 -54.19 27.78
C ALA A 44 -3.94 -53.54 27.89
N ARG A 45 -4.80 -53.73 26.88
CA ARG A 45 -6.19 -53.24 26.91
C ARG A 45 -7.07 -54.01 27.89
N ILE A 46 -6.90 -55.33 27.99
CA ILE A 46 -7.59 -56.15 29.01
C ILE A 46 -7.19 -55.66 30.41
N PHE A 47 -5.89 -55.44 30.63
CA PHE A 47 -5.39 -54.89 31.90
C PHE A 47 -6.03 -53.53 32.24
N LEU A 48 -6.14 -52.61 31.28
CA LEU A 48 -6.84 -51.33 31.47
C LEU A 48 -8.31 -51.50 31.85
N SER A 49 -9.01 -52.49 31.27
CA SER A 49 -10.40 -52.80 31.62
C SER A 49 -10.54 -53.33 33.06
N GLU A 50 -9.61 -54.19 33.49
CA GLU A 50 -9.57 -54.66 34.88
C GLU A 50 -9.26 -53.49 35.84
N LEU A 51 -8.35 -52.59 35.47
CA LEU A 51 -7.99 -51.41 36.24
C LEU A 51 -9.18 -50.45 36.40
N GLN A 52 -9.97 -50.24 35.34
CA GLN A 52 -11.20 -49.45 35.40
C GLN A 52 -12.23 -50.07 36.37
N LYS A 53 -12.46 -51.39 36.27
CA LYS A 53 -13.42 -52.12 37.14
C LYS A 53 -13.04 -52.06 38.62
N ARG A 54 -11.74 -51.92 38.94
CA ARG A 54 -11.25 -51.77 40.31
C ARG A 54 -11.71 -50.47 40.98
N PHE A 55 -11.93 -49.40 40.20
CA PHE A 55 -12.26 -48.05 40.69
C PHE A 55 -13.57 -47.51 40.10
N GLU A 56 -14.56 -48.38 39.89
CA GLU A 56 -15.80 -48.05 39.16
C GLU A 56 -16.72 -47.06 39.91
N SER A 57 -16.67 -47.00 41.25
CA SER A 57 -17.47 -46.04 42.01
C SER A 57 -16.81 -44.66 42.08
N LYS A 58 -17.61 -43.60 42.16
CA LYS A 58 -17.12 -42.21 42.23
C LYS A 58 -16.14 -42.00 43.38
N ASP A 59 -16.47 -42.51 44.57
CA ASP A 59 -15.59 -42.42 45.76
C ASP A 59 -14.28 -43.20 45.58
N ALA A 60 -14.31 -44.34 44.87
CA ALA A 60 -13.11 -45.12 44.59
C ALA A 60 -12.22 -44.43 43.54
N SER A 61 -12.84 -43.77 42.56
CA SER A 61 -12.16 -42.99 41.54
C SER A 61 -11.47 -41.74 42.11
N GLU A 62 -12.13 -40.99 43.01
CA GLU A 62 -11.52 -39.86 43.71
C GLU A 62 -10.36 -40.29 44.62
N LYS A 63 -10.51 -41.43 45.33
CA LYS A 63 -9.42 -42.04 46.09
C LYS A 63 -8.27 -42.51 45.20
N CYS A 64 -8.56 -42.97 43.98
CA CYS A 64 -7.55 -43.35 43.00
C CYS A 64 -6.69 -42.15 42.60
N LEU A 65 -7.31 -40.98 42.35
CA LEU A 65 -6.57 -39.76 42.06
C LEU A 65 -5.69 -39.32 43.23
N GLN A 66 -6.22 -39.37 44.46
CA GLN A 66 -5.48 -38.97 45.66
C GLN A 66 -4.33 -39.92 46.03
N THR A 67 -4.49 -41.23 45.80
CA THR A 67 -3.53 -42.25 46.26
C THR A 67 -2.56 -42.66 45.16
N TYR A 68 -3.03 -42.77 43.93
CA TYR A 68 -2.27 -43.31 42.79
C TYR A 68 -2.05 -42.28 41.67
N HIS A 69 -2.47 -41.02 41.85
CA HIS A 69 -2.20 -39.90 40.94
C HIS A 69 -2.75 -40.07 39.52
N PHE A 70 -3.83 -40.85 39.36
CA PHE A 70 -4.63 -40.90 38.13
C PHE A 70 -6.08 -41.27 38.44
N GLN A 71 -6.98 -40.96 37.52
CA GLN A 71 -8.40 -41.30 37.59
C GLN A 71 -8.90 -41.74 36.22
N ILE A 72 -9.82 -42.72 36.20
CA ILE A 72 -10.56 -43.13 35.00
C ILE A 72 -12.02 -42.76 35.21
N GLN A 73 -12.59 -41.97 34.31
CA GLN A 73 -13.96 -41.47 34.40
C GLN A 73 -14.68 -41.55 33.05
N ASP A 74 -16.00 -41.62 33.10
CA ASP A 74 -16.84 -41.60 31.90
C ASP A 74 -17.35 -40.19 31.60
N ILE A 75 -17.24 -39.77 30.34
CA ILE A 75 -17.83 -38.55 29.79
C ILE A 75 -19.05 -38.93 28.95
N PHE A 76 -20.22 -38.38 29.26
CA PHE A 76 -21.46 -38.66 28.54
C PHE A 76 -21.68 -37.64 27.41
N LEU A 77 -21.96 -38.11 26.20
CA LEU A 77 -22.00 -37.28 24.99
C LEU A 77 -23.40 -36.74 24.63
N GLU A 78 -24.50 -37.42 25.00
CA GLU A 78 -25.89 -36.99 24.71
C GLU A 78 -26.88 -37.40 25.84
N GLN A 79 -27.91 -36.57 26.07
CA GLN A 79 -29.02 -36.81 27.04
C GLN A 79 -30.36 -37.20 26.37
N TYR A 80 -30.44 -37.38 25.04
CA TYR A 80 -31.70 -37.72 24.35
C TYR A 80 -31.64 -39.07 23.62
N GLU A 81 -32.70 -39.87 23.78
CA GLU A 81 -32.85 -41.21 23.19
C GLU A 81 -33.17 -41.13 21.69
N GLY A 82 -32.33 -41.74 20.83
CA GLY A 82 -32.68 -41.89 19.42
C GLY A 82 -31.61 -42.41 18.44
N PHE A 83 -30.31 -42.38 18.75
CA PHE A 83 -29.25 -42.77 17.80
C PHE A 83 -28.41 -43.98 18.23
N GLN A 84 -27.99 -44.80 17.24
CA GLN A 84 -27.19 -46.03 17.38
C GLN A 84 -25.67 -45.78 17.66
N LYS A 85 -25.25 -44.58 18.08
CA LYS A 85 -23.83 -44.23 18.34
C LYS A 85 -23.45 -44.33 19.83
N ARG A 86 -22.15 -44.38 20.13
CA ARG A 86 -21.61 -44.55 21.49
C ARG A 86 -22.07 -43.41 22.41
N LYS A 87 -22.67 -43.77 23.55
CA LYS A 87 -23.28 -42.83 24.53
C LYS A 87 -22.28 -42.19 25.51
N LYS A 88 -21.11 -42.81 25.70
CA LYS A 88 -20.08 -42.38 26.66
C LYS A 88 -18.65 -42.64 26.16
N LEU A 89 -17.70 -41.80 26.55
CA LEU A 89 -16.26 -42.00 26.38
C LEU A 89 -15.62 -42.28 27.72
N THR A 90 -14.78 -43.31 27.80
CA THR A 90 -14.00 -43.60 29.01
C THR A 90 -12.64 -42.92 28.90
N MET A 91 -12.32 -42.04 29.86
CA MET A 91 -11.16 -41.16 29.81
C MET A 91 -10.33 -41.28 31.09
N MET A 92 -9.02 -41.42 30.91
CA MET A 92 -8.01 -41.31 31.96
C MET A 92 -7.53 -39.85 32.09
N VAL A 93 -7.34 -39.39 33.32
CA VAL A 93 -6.80 -38.08 33.67
C VAL A 93 -5.74 -38.23 34.76
N ILE A 94 -4.73 -37.35 34.75
CA ILE A 94 -3.65 -37.25 35.75
C ILE A 94 -3.52 -35.80 36.23
N PRO A 95 -2.91 -35.52 37.40
CA PRO A 95 -2.80 -34.17 37.98
C PRO A 95 -2.17 -33.10 37.10
N SER A 96 -1.32 -33.49 36.14
CA SER A 96 -0.61 -32.58 35.23
C SER A 96 -1.40 -32.22 33.96
N ILE A 97 -2.66 -32.63 33.83
CA ILE A 97 -3.55 -32.34 32.70
C ILE A 97 -4.89 -31.81 33.23
N PHE A 98 -5.49 -30.87 32.51
CA PHE A 98 -6.79 -30.32 32.81
C PHE A 98 -7.92 -31.38 32.74
N ILE A 99 -8.80 -31.39 33.75
CA ILE A 99 -9.99 -32.26 33.77
C ILE A 99 -11.07 -31.64 32.86
N PRO A 100 -11.87 -32.42 32.11
CA PRO A 100 -13.00 -31.89 31.36
C PRO A 100 -14.01 -31.13 32.25
N GLU A 101 -14.13 -29.82 32.02
CA GLU A 101 -14.99 -28.89 32.78
C GLU A 101 -15.93 -28.10 31.84
N ASP A 102 -16.75 -27.21 32.41
CA ASP A 102 -17.77 -26.38 31.73
C ASP A 102 -17.28 -25.74 30.42
N TRP A 103 -16.00 -25.33 30.35
CA TRP A 103 -15.39 -24.76 29.13
C TRP A 103 -15.40 -25.74 27.96
N SER A 104 -14.93 -26.96 28.20
CA SER A 104 -14.81 -28.01 27.20
C SER A 104 -16.19 -28.56 26.79
N PHE A 105 -17.12 -28.66 27.74
CA PHE A 105 -18.52 -29.05 27.45
C PHE A 105 -19.25 -27.98 26.64
N THR A 106 -19.11 -26.70 27.00
CA THR A 106 -19.66 -25.58 26.22
C THR A 106 -19.11 -25.58 24.80
N PHE A 107 -17.81 -25.87 24.64
CA PHE A 107 -17.20 -25.94 23.33
C PHE A 107 -17.81 -27.06 22.49
N TYR A 108 -17.89 -28.28 23.03
CA TYR A 108 -18.51 -29.42 22.35
C TYR A 108 -19.99 -29.18 22.02
N GLU A 109 -20.75 -28.51 22.92
CA GLU A 109 -22.12 -28.09 22.64
C GLU A 109 -22.20 -27.13 21.45
N GLY A 110 -21.26 -26.17 21.37
CA GLY A 110 -21.12 -25.28 20.22
C GLY A 110 -20.82 -26.02 18.92
N LEU A 111 -19.94 -27.03 18.95
CA LEU A 111 -19.66 -27.89 17.79
C LEU A 111 -20.93 -28.62 17.31
N ASN A 112 -21.78 -29.07 18.24
CA ASN A 112 -23.05 -29.72 17.95
C ASN A 112 -24.12 -28.81 17.32
N ARG A 113 -23.89 -27.49 17.22
CA ARG A 113 -24.82 -26.57 16.54
C ARG A 113 -24.65 -26.54 15.03
N HIS A 114 -23.62 -27.19 14.50
CA HIS A 114 -23.45 -27.36 13.06
C HIS A 114 -24.20 -28.59 12.51
N PRO A 115 -24.49 -28.63 11.19
CA PRO A 115 -25.02 -29.83 10.54
C PRO A 115 -24.07 -31.03 10.68
N ASP A 116 -24.60 -32.26 10.72
CA ASP A 116 -23.82 -33.50 10.86
C ASP A 116 -22.73 -33.69 9.79
N SER A 117 -22.82 -33.01 8.65
CA SER A 117 -21.79 -33.05 7.60
C SER A 117 -20.54 -32.19 7.89
N ILE A 118 -20.50 -31.47 9.01
CA ILE A 118 -19.46 -30.44 9.26
C ILE A 118 -18.05 -31.02 9.30
N PHE A 119 -17.83 -32.19 9.93
CA PHE A 119 -16.52 -32.85 10.02
C PHE A 119 -16.41 -34.11 9.15
N LYS A 120 -17.51 -34.56 8.53
CA LYS A 120 -17.51 -35.79 7.72
C LYS A 120 -16.53 -35.71 6.56
N ASP A 121 -15.69 -36.73 6.43
CA ASP A 121 -14.63 -36.83 5.41
C ASP A 121 -13.64 -35.65 5.41
N LYS A 122 -13.52 -34.93 6.53
CA LYS A 122 -12.61 -33.78 6.67
C LYS A 122 -11.32 -34.12 7.39
N THR A 123 -10.25 -33.42 7.02
CA THR A 123 -9.03 -33.34 7.83
C THR A 123 -9.19 -32.23 8.86
N VAL A 124 -9.09 -32.59 10.14
CA VAL A 124 -9.36 -31.72 11.30
C VAL A 124 -8.11 -31.61 12.17
N ALA A 125 -7.82 -30.42 12.69
CA ALA A 125 -6.90 -30.26 13.82
C ALA A 125 -7.64 -29.72 15.04
N GLU A 126 -7.38 -30.29 16.21
CA GLU A 126 -7.78 -29.76 17.50
C GLU A 126 -6.58 -29.13 18.21
N LEU A 127 -6.69 -27.87 18.60
CA LEU A 127 -5.69 -27.13 19.37
C LEU A 127 -6.02 -27.18 20.86
N GLY A 128 -5.04 -27.64 21.66
CA GLY A 128 -5.21 -27.83 23.11
C GLY A 128 -6.08 -29.04 23.39
N CYS A 129 -5.75 -30.21 22.81
CA CYS A 129 -6.59 -31.40 22.94
C CYS A 129 -6.64 -31.97 24.37
N GLY A 130 -5.72 -31.59 25.26
CA GLY A 130 -5.71 -32.03 26.65
C GLY A 130 -5.61 -33.54 26.76
N ASN A 131 -6.64 -34.18 27.33
CA ASN A 131 -6.72 -35.65 27.43
C ASN A 131 -7.31 -36.33 26.18
N GLY A 132 -7.63 -35.58 25.12
CA GLY A 132 -8.05 -36.07 23.80
C GLY A 132 -9.54 -36.33 23.64
N TRP A 133 -10.39 -36.02 24.64
CA TRP A 133 -11.79 -36.44 24.61
C TRP A 133 -12.60 -35.81 23.48
N ILE A 134 -12.36 -34.54 23.14
CA ILE A 134 -13.07 -33.84 22.06
C ILE A 134 -12.64 -34.39 20.70
N SER A 135 -11.33 -34.59 20.46
CA SER A 135 -10.83 -35.28 19.26
C SER A 135 -11.50 -36.64 19.02
N ILE A 136 -11.61 -37.45 20.08
CA ILE A 136 -12.27 -38.76 20.02
C ILE A 136 -13.79 -38.60 19.78
N ALA A 137 -14.44 -37.67 20.47
CA ALA A 137 -15.86 -37.38 20.27
C ALA A 137 -16.16 -36.91 18.85
N ILE A 138 -15.27 -36.10 18.26
CA ILE A 138 -15.39 -35.64 16.87
C ILE A 138 -15.33 -36.83 15.91
N ALA A 139 -14.37 -37.72 16.13
CA ALA A 139 -14.18 -38.90 15.29
C ALA A 139 -15.37 -39.87 15.35
N GLU A 140 -15.87 -40.13 16.56
CA GLU A 140 -17.01 -41.01 16.82
C GLU A 140 -18.31 -40.45 16.22
N LYS A 141 -18.56 -39.16 16.39
CA LYS A 141 -19.83 -38.55 15.99
C LYS A 141 -19.90 -38.27 14.50
N TRP A 142 -18.84 -37.76 13.88
CA TRP A 142 -18.94 -37.19 12.53
C TRP A 142 -18.13 -37.90 11.45
N SER A 143 -17.41 -38.99 11.77
CA SER A 143 -16.65 -39.79 10.79
C SER A 143 -15.72 -38.93 9.89
N PRO A 144 -14.81 -38.13 10.47
CA PRO A 144 -13.82 -37.36 9.72
C PRO A 144 -12.81 -38.28 9.01
N LEU A 145 -12.14 -37.75 7.99
CA LEU A 145 -11.04 -38.46 7.34
C LEU A 145 -9.88 -38.67 8.31
N LYS A 146 -9.52 -37.60 9.03
CA LYS A 146 -8.46 -37.59 10.04
C LYS A 146 -8.65 -36.46 11.04
N VAL A 147 -8.30 -36.70 12.31
CA VAL A 147 -8.24 -35.71 13.39
C VAL A 147 -6.84 -35.72 13.98
N TYR A 148 -6.18 -34.57 13.97
CA TYR A 148 -4.91 -34.34 14.64
C TYR A 148 -5.18 -33.59 15.94
N GLY A 149 -5.09 -34.26 17.08
CA GLY A 149 -5.10 -33.62 18.40
C GLY A 149 -3.71 -33.10 18.74
N LEU A 150 -3.62 -31.78 18.95
CA LEU A 150 -2.36 -31.07 19.13
C LEU A 150 -2.32 -30.46 20.53
N ASP A 151 -1.27 -30.75 21.28
CA ASP A 151 -1.04 -30.17 22.60
C ASP A 151 0.44 -29.88 22.83
N ILE A 152 0.72 -28.81 23.56
CA ILE A 152 2.09 -28.42 23.93
C ILE A 152 2.59 -29.20 25.15
N ASN A 153 1.67 -29.76 25.95
CA ASN A 153 2.01 -30.58 27.10
C ASN A 153 2.29 -32.04 26.66
N PRO A 154 3.53 -32.54 26.76
CA PRO A 154 3.87 -33.89 26.31
C PRO A 154 3.14 -34.99 27.10
N ARG A 155 2.82 -34.77 28.38
CA ARG A 155 2.02 -35.73 29.17
C ARG A 155 0.58 -35.80 28.65
N ALA A 156 0.02 -34.67 28.23
CA ALA A 156 -1.33 -34.59 27.65
C ALA A 156 -1.46 -35.45 26.38
N VAL A 157 -0.48 -35.36 25.48
CA VAL A 157 -0.41 -36.17 24.26
C VAL A 157 -0.35 -37.66 24.57
N LYS A 158 0.50 -38.09 25.50
CA LYS A 158 0.65 -39.51 25.87
C LYS A 158 -0.61 -40.07 26.52
N ILE A 159 -1.25 -39.32 27.41
CA ILE A 159 -2.54 -39.72 28.00
C ILE A 159 -3.65 -39.75 26.94
N SER A 160 -3.66 -38.83 25.97
CA SER A 160 -4.60 -38.85 24.85
C SER A 160 -4.49 -40.11 24.00
N TRP A 161 -3.28 -40.63 23.77
CA TRP A 161 -3.08 -41.92 23.11
C TRP A 161 -3.66 -43.10 23.93
N ILE A 162 -3.43 -43.15 25.25
CA ILE A 162 -4.04 -44.17 26.12
C ILE A 162 -5.57 -44.11 26.01
N ASN A 163 -6.13 -42.90 26.05
CA ASN A 163 -7.56 -42.66 25.93
C ASN A 163 -8.11 -43.06 24.56
N LEU A 164 -7.34 -42.89 23.49
CA LEU A 164 -7.69 -43.39 22.17
C LEU A 164 -7.82 -44.92 22.19
N TYR A 165 -6.85 -45.64 22.76
CA TYR A 165 -6.92 -47.10 22.86
C TYR A 165 -8.06 -47.60 23.76
N LEU A 166 -8.36 -46.89 24.85
CA LEU A 166 -9.50 -47.19 25.73
C LEU A 166 -10.82 -47.20 24.95
N ASN A 167 -10.97 -46.29 23.99
CA ASN A 167 -12.19 -46.13 23.21
C ASN A 167 -12.14 -46.85 21.86
N ALA A 168 -10.97 -47.09 21.27
CA ALA A 168 -10.87 -47.77 19.97
C ALA A 168 -10.99 -49.29 20.05
N LEU A 169 -10.77 -49.87 21.24
CA LEU A 169 -10.77 -51.31 21.47
C LEU A 169 -11.83 -51.68 22.51
N ASP A 170 -12.45 -52.86 22.35
CA ASP A 170 -13.37 -53.44 23.33
C ASP A 170 -12.63 -53.97 24.58
N GLU A 171 -13.38 -54.48 25.57
CA GLU A 171 -12.80 -55.02 26.81
C GLU A 171 -11.89 -56.25 26.59
N LYS A 172 -11.98 -56.90 25.42
CA LYS A 172 -11.16 -58.05 25.02
C LYS A 172 -9.97 -57.63 24.14
N GLY A 173 -9.76 -56.33 23.95
CA GLY A 173 -8.68 -55.80 23.11
C GLY A 173 -8.95 -55.89 21.60
N GLN A 174 -10.19 -56.19 21.18
CA GLN A 174 -10.55 -56.25 19.76
C GLN A 174 -10.92 -54.86 19.23
N PRO A 175 -10.57 -54.52 17.97
CA PRO A 175 -10.91 -53.22 17.40
C PRO A 175 -12.42 -53.02 17.23
N ILE A 176 -12.87 -51.81 17.51
CA ILE A 176 -14.25 -51.37 17.32
C ILE A 176 -14.34 -50.64 15.98
N TYR A 177 -15.18 -51.14 15.10
CA TYR A 177 -15.39 -50.60 13.76
C TYR A 177 -16.65 -49.73 13.70
N ASP A 178 -16.54 -48.62 12.98
CA ASP A 178 -17.66 -47.77 12.60
C ASP A 178 -18.38 -48.27 11.33
N GLY A 179 -19.41 -47.53 10.90
CA GLY A 179 -20.20 -47.88 9.71
C GLY A 179 -19.44 -47.84 8.38
N GLU A 180 -18.20 -47.36 8.35
CA GLU A 180 -17.30 -47.35 7.18
C GLU A 180 -16.17 -48.38 7.31
N ASN A 181 -16.28 -49.32 8.27
CA ASN A 181 -15.28 -50.33 8.57
C ASN A 181 -13.90 -49.74 8.94
N LYS A 182 -13.90 -48.56 9.57
CA LYS A 182 -12.72 -47.91 10.16
C LYS A 182 -12.83 -47.90 11.68
N THR A 183 -11.69 -47.79 12.35
CA THR A 183 -11.59 -47.67 13.80
C THR A 183 -11.23 -46.24 14.19
N LEU A 184 -11.37 -45.90 15.47
CA LEU A 184 -10.86 -44.61 15.97
C LEU A 184 -9.34 -44.46 15.78
N LEU A 185 -8.58 -45.56 15.77
CA LEU A 185 -7.13 -45.56 15.50
C LEU A 185 -6.81 -45.15 14.05
N ASP A 186 -7.72 -45.41 13.11
CA ASP A 186 -7.56 -44.96 11.72
C ASP A 186 -7.83 -43.46 11.59
N ARG A 187 -8.70 -42.92 12.46
CA ARG A 187 -9.24 -41.56 12.34
C ARG A 187 -8.53 -40.52 13.22
N VAL A 188 -7.91 -40.89 14.33
CA VAL A 188 -7.34 -39.92 15.30
C VAL A 188 -5.85 -40.16 15.52
N GLU A 189 -5.07 -39.08 15.60
CA GLU A 189 -3.67 -39.08 16.04
C GLU A 189 -3.42 -37.93 17.01
N PHE A 190 -2.47 -38.11 17.92
CA PHE A 190 -2.06 -37.06 18.87
C PHE A 190 -0.57 -36.75 18.75
N HIS A 191 -0.23 -35.46 18.70
CA HIS A 191 1.14 -35.00 18.50
C HIS A 191 1.47 -33.83 19.45
N GLU A 192 2.72 -33.82 19.93
CA GLU A 192 3.28 -32.66 20.62
C GLU A 192 3.46 -31.53 19.61
N SER A 193 2.86 -30.38 19.87
CA SER A 193 2.84 -29.26 18.93
C SER A 193 2.61 -27.95 19.65
N ASP A 194 3.40 -26.94 19.31
CA ASP A 194 3.08 -25.55 19.65
C ASP A 194 2.08 -25.04 18.60
N LEU A 195 0.81 -25.01 18.99
CA LEU A 195 -0.32 -24.72 18.10
C LEU A 195 -0.29 -25.62 16.84
N LEU A 196 -0.10 -25.03 15.65
CA LEU A 196 -0.17 -25.72 14.37
C LEU A 196 1.21 -26.07 13.80
N SER A 197 2.29 -25.98 14.58
CA SER A 197 3.65 -26.28 14.13
C SER A 197 3.75 -27.66 13.49
N TYR A 198 3.20 -28.70 14.13
CA TYR A 198 3.20 -30.07 13.58
C TYR A 198 2.56 -30.14 12.19
N CYS A 199 1.41 -29.48 11.99
CA CYS A 199 0.75 -29.47 10.68
C CYS A 199 1.56 -28.73 9.63
N ARG A 200 2.20 -27.62 10.00
CA ARG A 200 3.05 -26.82 9.10
C ARG A 200 4.30 -27.57 8.68
N ASP A 201 4.98 -28.20 9.63
CA ASP A 201 6.24 -28.92 9.41
C ASP A 201 6.02 -30.16 8.54
N ASN A 202 4.85 -30.80 8.68
CA ASN A 202 4.45 -31.97 7.89
C ASN A 202 3.60 -31.62 6.64
N GLN A 203 3.45 -30.34 6.29
CA GLN A 203 2.70 -29.87 5.12
C GLN A 203 1.24 -30.38 5.05
N ILE A 204 0.59 -30.50 6.21
CA ILE A 204 -0.79 -30.98 6.33
C ILE A 204 -1.76 -29.83 6.03
N GLU A 205 -2.59 -30.00 5.00
CA GLU A 205 -3.69 -29.07 4.71
C GLU A 205 -4.96 -29.44 5.48
N LEU A 206 -5.53 -28.47 6.19
CA LEU A 206 -6.67 -28.67 7.08
C LEU A 206 -7.97 -28.15 6.48
N GLU A 207 -9.08 -28.85 6.67
CA GLU A 207 -10.41 -28.33 6.34
C GLU A 207 -11.13 -27.77 7.57
N ARG A 208 -10.75 -28.22 8.76
CA ARG A 208 -11.29 -27.76 10.03
C ARG A 208 -10.17 -27.54 11.03
N ILE A 209 -10.25 -26.44 11.76
CA ILE A 209 -9.40 -26.16 12.91
C ILE A 209 -10.35 -25.88 14.06
N VAL A 210 -10.23 -26.62 15.15
CA VAL A 210 -11.03 -26.40 16.36
C VAL A 210 -10.07 -26.11 17.51
N GLY A 211 -10.41 -25.17 18.40
CA GLY A 211 -9.51 -24.84 19.49
C GLY A 211 -10.22 -24.32 20.74
N CYS A 212 -9.86 -24.92 21.87
CA CYS A 212 -10.18 -24.42 23.20
C CYS A 212 -8.86 -24.25 23.97
N ILE A 213 -8.18 -23.14 23.71
CA ILE A 213 -6.82 -22.87 24.21
C ILE A 213 -6.81 -21.74 25.27
N PRO A 214 -5.75 -21.65 26.10
CA PRO A 214 -5.66 -20.66 27.17
C PRO A 214 -5.79 -19.20 26.68
N GLN A 215 -6.39 -18.36 27.51
CA GLN A 215 -6.72 -16.94 27.20
C GLN A 215 -6.35 -15.97 28.33
N ILE A 216 -5.43 -16.38 29.21
CA ILE A 216 -4.97 -15.57 30.35
C ILE A 216 -3.45 -15.60 30.35
N LEU A 217 -2.82 -14.46 30.56
CA LEU A 217 -1.36 -14.38 30.64
C LEU A 217 -0.86 -14.96 31.96
N ASN A 218 0.27 -15.66 31.92
CA ASN A 218 0.90 -16.15 33.14
C ASN A 218 1.33 -14.97 34.03
N PRO A 219 0.98 -14.95 35.34
CA PRO A 219 1.43 -13.92 36.28
C PRO A 219 2.97 -13.81 36.37
N ASN A 220 3.68 -14.89 36.06
CA ASN A 220 5.14 -14.93 35.94
C ASN A 220 5.56 -15.12 34.47
N PRO A 221 5.93 -14.05 33.74
CA PRO A 221 6.28 -14.14 32.32
C PRO A 221 7.51 -15.00 32.04
N ASP A 222 8.46 -15.09 32.99
CA ASP A 222 9.69 -15.90 32.85
C ASP A 222 9.45 -17.40 33.09
N ALA A 223 8.28 -17.79 33.60
CA ALA A 223 7.96 -19.19 33.82
C ALA A 223 7.75 -19.94 32.49
N MET A 224 7.14 -19.28 31.50
CA MET A 224 6.72 -19.88 30.24
C MET A 224 7.80 -19.82 29.13
N SER A 225 8.97 -19.23 29.39
CA SER A 225 10.10 -19.16 28.45
C SER A 225 11.06 -20.37 28.54
N LYS A 226 10.81 -21.29 29.48
CA LYS A 226 11.61 -22.49 29.71
C LYS A 226 11.27 -23.58 28.68
N MET A 227 12.26 -24.40 28.30
CA MET A 227 12.02 -25.59 27.48
C MET A 227 10.97 -26.48 28.14
N ILE A 228 9.88 -26.75 27.43
CA ILE A 228 8.82 -27.66 27.87
C ILE A 228 9.33 -29.07 27.65
N THR A 229 9.38 -29.86 28.71
CA THR A 229 9.80 -31.27 28.65
C THR A 229 8.88 -32.10 29.53
N GLU A 230 8.78 -33.40 29.26
CA GLU A 230 7.97 -34.33 30.06
C GLU A 230 8.42 -34.44 31.54
N ASN A 231 9.66 -34.02 31.84
CA ASN A 231 10.25 -34.00 33.19
C ASN A 231 9.99 -32.68 33.94
N ALA A 232 9.23 -31.75 33.37
CA ALA A 232 8.83 -30.53 34.07
C ALA A 232 7.88 -30.83 35.24
N SER A 233 7.79 -29.93 36.21
CA SER A 233 6.92 -30.13 37.38
C SER A 233 5.46 -30.21 36.99
N GLU A 234 4.68 -30.99 37.75
CA GLU A 234 3.25 -31.19 37.49
C GLU A 234 2.46 -29.88 37.52
N GLU A 235 2.76 -29.00 38.47
CA GLU A 235 2.17 -27.66 38.56
C GLU A 235 2.45 -26.82 37.30
N PHE A 236 3.67 -26.89 36.76
CA PHE A 236 4.02 -26.18 35.54
C PHE A 236 3.26 -26.72 34.33
N LEU A 237 3.23 -28.04 34.15
CA LEU A 237 2.50 -28.68 33.05
C LEU A 237 0.99 -28.45 33.12
N TYR A 238 0.42 -28.47 34.34
CA TYR A 238 -0.97 -28.11 34.57
C TYR A 238 -1.24 -26.63 34.20
N SER A 239 -0.31 -25.73 34.56
CA SER A 239 -0.43 -24.29 34.27
C SER A 239 -0.49 -23.97 32.77
N LEU A 240 0.07 -24.82 31.90
CA LEU A 240 -0.01 -24.68 30.43
C LEU A 240 -1.47 -24.74 29.91
N SER A 241 -2.39 -25.32 30.68
CA SER A 241 -3.82 -25.38 30.32
C SER A 241 -4.59 -24.11 30.70
N ASN A 242 -4.05 -23.31 31.63
CA ASN A 242 -4.70 -22.11 32.17
C ASN A 242 -4.07 -20.81 31.67
N TYR A 243 -2.77 -20.84 31.39
CA TYR A 243 -1.98 -19.66 31.10
C TYR A 243 -1.23 -19.76 29.77
N CYS A 244 -1.03 -18.61 29.13
CA CYS A 244 -0.22 -18.45 27.93
C CYS A 244 0.89 -17.41 28.15
N ALA A 245 1.93 -17.47 27.33
CA ALA A 245 2.97 -16.45 27.25
C ALA A 245 2.55 -15.28 26.35
N LEU A 246 3.20 -14.13 26.50
CA LEU A 246 3.09 -13.03 25.54
C LEU A 246 3.50 -13.50 24.14
N GLN A 247 2.69 -13.20 23.14
CA GLN A 247 2.90 -13.63 21.76
C GLN A 247 3.44 -12.52 20.84
N GLY A 248 3.53 -11.27 21.32
CA GLY A 248 3.95 -10.11 20.54
C GLY A 248 2.82 -9.47 19.72
N PHE A 249 1.56 -9.72 20.10
CA PHE A 249 0.37 -9.19 19.43
C PHE A 249 -0.30 -8.09 20.24
N VAL A 250 -1.01 -7.18 19.56
CA VAL A 250 -1.83 -6.16 20.23
C VAL A 250 -2.91 -6.81 21.11
N GLU A 251 -3.35 -8.01 20.73
CA GLU A 251 -4.30 -8.83 21.46
C GLU A 251 -3.76 -9.42 22.79
N ASP A 252 -2.44 -9.40 23.03
CA ASP A 252 -1.86 -9.82 24.31
C ASP A 252 -2.40 -9.01 25.48
N GLN A 253 -2.69 -7.71 25.28
CA GLN A 253 -3.26 -6.85 26.31
C GLN A 253 -4.65 -7.31 26.80
N PHE A 254 -5.30 -8.22 26.06
CA PHE A 254 -6.60 -8.79 26.39
C PHE A 254 -6.51 -10.29 26.74
N GLY A 255 -5.30 -10.87 26.80
CA GLY A 255 -5.09 -12.31 26.96
C GLY A 255 -5.42 -13.13 25.71
N LEU A 256 -5.59 -12.49 24.54
CA LEU A 256 -6.01 -13.14 23.30
C LEU A 256 -4.87 -13.38 22.30
N GLY A 257 -3.61 -13.10 22.68
CA GLY A 257 -2.45 -13.26 21.80
C GLY A 257 -2.25 -14.68 21.27
N LEU A 258 -2.49 -15.70 22.10
CA LEU A 258 -2.36 -17.11 21.68
C LEU A 258 -3.39 -17.47 20.60
N ILE A 259 -4.64 -16.99 20.73
CA ILE A 259 -5.69 -17.17 19.71
C ILE A 259 -5.32 -16.41 18.44
N ALA A 260 -4.84 -15.17 18.56
CA ALA A 260 -4.38 -14.38 17.42
C ALA A 260 -3.31 -15.11 16.60
N ARG A 261 -2.29 -15.67 17.28
CA ARG A 261 -1.26 -16.50 16.64
C ARG A 261 -1.86 -17.77 16.01
N ALA A 262 -2.74 -18.47 16.72
CA ALA A 262 -3.40 -19.68 16.21
C ALA A 262 -4.21 -19.42 14.93
N VAL A 263 -4.88 -18.27 14.85
CA VAL A 263 -5.62 -17.85 13.64
C VAL A 263 -4.66 -17.59 12.48
N GLU A 264 -3.56 -16.86 12.70
CA GLU A 264 -2.59 -16.56 11.64
C GLU A 264 -1.87 -17.80 11.13
N GLU A 265 -1.46 -18.70 12.04
CA GLU A 265 -0.94 -20.03 11.65
C GLU A 265 -2.01 -20.84 10.92
N GLY A 266 -3.27 -20.77 11.39
CA GLY A 266 -4.42 -21.39 10.76
C GLY A 266 -4.63 -20.94 9.31
N ILE A 267 -4.51 -19.64 9.02
CA ILE A 267 -4.64 -19.09 7.66
C ILE A 267 -3.63 -19.76 6.72
N SER A 268 -2.45 -20.12 7.23
CA SER A 268 -1.41 -20.72 6.41
C SER A 268 -1.68 -22.18 6.01
N VAL A 269 -2.33 -22.96 6.87
CA VAL A 269 -2.56 -24.41 6.66
C VAL A 269 -3.98 -24.77 6.26
N ILE A 270 -4.95 -23.89 6.51
CA ILE A 270 -6.36 -24.18 6.22
C ILE A 270 -6.65 -24.10 4.72
N LYS A 271 -7.44 -25.02 4.16
CA LYS A 271 -7.91 -24.94 2.77
C LYS A 271 -8.81 -23.71 2.57
N PRO A 272 -8.94 -23.18 1.33
CA PRO A 272 -9.74 -21.98 1.06
C PRO A 272 -11.15 -21.97 1.66
N LEU A 273 -11.87 -23.09 1.65
CA LEU A 273 -13.23 -23.22 2.19
C LEU A 273 -13.27 -23.82 3.60
N GLY A 274 -12.13 -23.86 4.29
CA GLY A 274 -12.05 -24.41 5.63
C GLY A 274 -12.68 -23.49 6.67
N ILE A 275 -12.96 -24.06 7.84
CA ILE A 275 -13.64 -23.39 8.95
C ILE A 275 -12.78 -23.51 10.20
N MET A 276 -12.56 -22.40 10.88
CA MET A 276 -11.96 -22.38 12.21
C MET A 276 -13.04 -22.20 13.26
N ILE A 277 -13.04 -22.98 14.33
CA ILE A 277 -14.03 -22.90 15.40
C ILE A 277 -13.30 -22.74 16.73
N PHE A 278 -13.52 -21.61 17.40
CA PHE A 278 -12.83 -21.29 18.64
C PHE A 278 -13.80 -21.05 19.78
N ASN A 279 -13.45 -21.58 20.95
CA ASN A 279 -14.09 -21.24 22.21
C ASN A 279 -13.44 -19.98 22.80
N MET A 280 -14.23 -18.94 23.06
CA MET A 280 -13.74 -17.62 23.45
C MET A 280 -14.37 -17.17 24.77
N GLY A 281 -13.53 -16.90 25.76
CA GLY A 281 -13.93 -16.24 27.00
C GLY A 281 -14.30 -14.79 26.71
N GLY A 282 -15.53 -14.40 27.04
CA GLY A 282 -16.09 -13.07 26.79
C GLY A 282 -15.58 -11.97 27.70
N ARG A 283 -14.54 -12.21 28.52
CA ARG A 283 -13.97 -11.20 29.44
C ARG A 283 -13.57 -9.92 28.71
N PRO A 284 -12.88 -9.95 27.54
CA PRO A 284 -12.54 -8.71 26.81
C PRO A 284 -13.73 -8.02 26.14
N GLY A 285 -14.93 -8.59 26.24
CA GLY A 285 -16.12 -8.12 25.54
C GLY A 285 -16.26 -8.65 24.12
N GLN A 286 -17.51 -8.73 23.66
CA GLN A 286 -17.86 -9.40 22.40
C GLN A 286 -17.25 -8.70 21.18
N ALA A 287 -17.20 -7.36 21.18
CA ALA A 287 -16.63 -6.59 20.08
C ALA A 287 -15.13 -6.88 19.89
N VAL A 288 -14.37 -6.96 20.99
CA VAL A 288 -12.94 -7.29 20.94
C VAL A 288 -12.72 -8.72 20.44
N CYS A 289 -13.52 -9.67 20.94
CA CYS A 289 -13.43 -11.07 20.51
C CYS A 289 -13.69 -11.25 19.01
N LYS A 290 -14.72 -10.57 18.46
CA LYS A 290 -15.02 -10.63 17.02
C LYS A 290 -13.95 -9.94 16.19
N ARG A 291 -13.52 -8.75 16.62
CA ARG A 291 -12.53 -7.94 15.91
C ARG A 291 -11.20 -8.68 15.72
N LEU A 292 -10.80 -9.54 16.66
CA LEU A 292 -9.61 -10.40 16.54
C LEU A 292 -9.60 -11.19 15.22
N PHE A 293 -10.74 -11.77 14.84
CA PHE A 293 -10.88 -12.56 13.62
C PHE A 293 -11.15 -11.68 12.41
N GLU A 294 -12.04 -10.70 12.54
CA GLU A 294 -12.45 -9.82 11.44
C GLU A 294 -11.25 -9.05 10.88
N ARG A 295 -10.38 -8.50 11.73
CA ARG A 295 -9.17 -7.79 11.29
C ARG A 295 -8.17 -8.66 10.52
N ARG A 296 -8.27 -9.99 10.65
CA ARG A 296 -7.47 -11.00 9.93
C ARG A 296 -8.16 -11.50 8.66
N GLY A 297 -9.28 -10.89 8.28
CA GLY A 297 -10.01 -11.20 7.05
C GLY A 297 -10.97 -12.39 7.18
N LEU A 298 -11.41 -12.71 8.40
CA LEU A 298 -12.39 -13.78 8.64
C LEU A 298 -13.80 -13.20 8.88
N ARG A 299 -14.81 -13.85 8.31
CA ARG A 299 -16.22 -13.69 8.70
C ARG A 299 -16.49 -14.53 9.95
N VAL A 300 -17.12 -13.91 10.95
CA VAL A 300 -17.37 -14.52 12.25
C VAL A 300 -18.86 -14.77 12.44
N ASN A 301 -19.23 -16.01 12.77
CA ASN A 301 -20.57 -16.36 13.21
C ASN A 301 -20.53 -16.88 14.66
N LYS A 302 -21.37 -16.32 15.53
CA LYS A 302 -21.50 -16.79 16.92
C LYS A 302 -22.49 -17.95 16.96
N LEU A 303 -21.98 -19.17 17.16
CA LEU A 303 -22.79 -20.40 17.16
C LEU A 303 -23.53 -20.59 18.47
N TRP A 304 -22.84 -20.30 19.58
CA TRP A 304 -23.32 -20.56 20.91
C TRP A 304 -22.72 -19.59 21.92
N GLN A 305 -23.45 -19.34 23.00
CA GLN A 305 -22.96 -18.58 24.14
C GLN A 305 -23.65 -19.04 25.43
N THR A 306 -22.87 -19.18 26.49
CA THR A 306 -23.37 -19.39 27.86
C THR A 306 -22.59 -18.50 28.84
N LYS A 307 -22.90 -18.57 30.15
CA LYS A 307 -22.10 -17.97 31.22
C LYS A 307 -21.53 -19.08 32.09
N VAL A 308 -20.26 -18.95 32.43
CA VAL A 308 -19.55 -19.90 33.30
C VAL A 308 -18.98 -19.16 34.49
N LEU A 309 -18.94 -19.83 35.65
CA LEU A 309 -18.31 -19.26 36.84
C LEU A 309 -16.82 -19.08 36.58
N GLN A 310 -16.25 -17.97 37.08
CA GLN A 310 -14.80 -17.80 37.06
C GLN A 310 -14.19 -18.79 38.05
N ALA A 311 -13.24 -19.60 37.58
CA ALA A 311 -12.52 -20.54 38.43
C ALA A 311 -11.78 -19.78 39.54
N ALA A 312 -11.81 -20.32 40.76
CA ALA A 312 -11.32 -19.66 41.96
C ALA A 312 -9.79 -19.52 42.02
N ASP A 313 -9.09 -20.37 41.26
CA ASP A 313 -7.63 -20.41 41.11
C ASP A 313 -7.10 -19.49 40.00
N THR A 314 -7.99 -18.88 39.21
CA THR A 314 -7.62 -17.93 38.16
C THR A 314 -7.48 -16.51 38.72
N ASP A 315 -6.27 -15.98 38.73
CA ASP A 315 -6.03 -14.60 39.13
C ASP A 315 -6.41 -13.61 38.02
N ILE A 316 -7.34 -12.68 38.32
CA ILE A 316 -7.76 -11.60 37.40
C ILE A 316 -7.12 -10.24 37.73
N SER A 317 -6.19 -10.18 38.68
CA SER A 317 -5.50 -8.94 39.09
C SER A 317 -4.85 -8.21 37.91
N ALA A 318 -4.28 -8.95 36.96
CA ALA A 318 -3.69 -8.41 35.73
C ALA A 318 -4.71 -7.60 34.91
N LEU A 319 -5.97 -8.05 34.84
CA LEU A 319 -7.04 -7.35 34.11
C LEU A 319 -7.42 -6.02 34.79
N VAL A 320 -7.35 -5.97 36.13
CA VAL A 320 -7.59 -4.74 36.90
C VAL A 320 -6.51 -3.69 36.64
N GLU A 321 -5.24 -4.11 36.55
CA GLU A 321 -4.13 -3.21 36.19
C GLU A 321 -4.26 -2.69 34.74
N ILE A 322 -4.79 -3.50 33.81
CA ILE A 322 -5.09 -3.05 32.45
C ILE A 322 -6.18 -1.96 32.47
N GLU A 323 -7.31 -2.17 33.18
CA GLU A 323 -8.38 -1.14 33.29
C GLU A 323 -7.94 0.16 33.96
N LYS A 324 -6.86 0.12 34.76
CA LYS A 324 -6.30 1.32 35.38
C LYS A 324 -5.52 2.18 34.38
N ASN A 325 -4.91 1.54 33.39
CA ASN A 325 -4.01 2.18 32.43
C ASN A 325 -4.63 2.29 31.01
N SER A 326 -5.85 1.80 30.81
CA SER A 326 -6.56 1.75 29.52
C SER A 326 -8.03 2.18 29.67
N PRO A 327 -8.64 2.83 28.65
CA PRO A 327 -10.08 3.13 28.64
C PRO A 327 -10.95 1.87 28.47
N HIS A 328 -10.35 0.71 28.16
CA HIS A 328 -11.08 -0.55 27.99
C HIS A 328 -11.73 -1.01 29.31
N ARG A 329 -12.90 -1.66 29.21
CA ARG A 329 -13.60 -2.29 30.33
C ARG A 329 -13.87 -3.75 30.02
N PHE A 330 -13.43 -4.63 30.91
CA PHE A 330 -13.74 -6.05 30.82
C PHE A 330 -15.20 -6.32 31.24
N GLU A 331 -15.76 -7.42 30.75
CA GLU A 331 -17.13 -7.84 30.97
C GLU A 331 -17.18 -9.07 31.89
N PHE A 332 -17.51 -8.84 33.17
CA PHE A 332 -17.85 -9.86 34.16
C PHE A 332 -19.31 -9.74 34.60
N PHE A 333 -19.87 -10.74 35.26
CA PHE A 333 -21.22 -10.69 35.82
C PHE A 333 -21.22 -11.17 37.27
N MET A 334 -22.12 -10.63 38.08
CA MET A 334 -22.34 -11.10 39.45
C MET A 334 -23.18 -12.39 39.40
N GLY A 335 -22.54 -13.54 39.62
CA GLY A 335 -23.16 -14.86 39.45
C GLY A 335 -23.56 -15.17 38.00
N LEU A 336 -24.27 -16.29 37.79
CA LEU A 336 -24.67 -16.76 36.45
C LEU A 336 -25.89 -16.02 35.88
N VAL A 337 -26.73 -15.43 36.75
CA VAL A 337 -28.01 -14.81 36.37
C VAL A 337 -27.87 -13.32 36.08
N GLY A 338 -26.79 -12.67 36.53
CA GLY A 338 -26.57 -11.25 36.32
C GLY A 338 -26.57 -10.89 34.84
N ASP A 339 -27.38 -9.91 34.44
CA ASP A 339 -27.59 -9.49 33.05
C ASP A 339 -26.71 -8.30 32.65
N GLN A 340 -26.33 -7.46 33.61
CA GLN A 340 -25.44 -6.33 33.38
C GLN A 340 -23.97 -6.68 33.63
N PRO A 341 -23.06 -6.31 32.70
CA PRO A 341 -21.64 -6.50 32.91
C PRO A 341 -21.07 -5.51 33.94
N ILE A 342 -20.16 -5.99 34.78
CA ILE A 342 -19.33 -5.22 35.69
C ILE A 342 -17.87 -5.26 35.22
N CYS A 343 -17.12 -4.19 35.48
CA CYS A 343 -15.70 -4.10 35.12
C CYS A 343 -14.82 -5.02 35.98
N ALA A 344 -13.58 -5.30 35.53
CA ALA A 344 -12.64 -6.15 36.25
C ALA A 344 -12.38 -5.66 37.66
N ARG A 345 -12.25 -4.34 37.89
CA ARG A 345 -12.05 -3.77 39.24
C ARG A 345 -13.18 -4.13 40.19
N THR A 346 -14.43 -3.99 39.76
CA THR A 346 -15.61 -4.34 40.56
C THR A 346 -15.69 -5.84 40.77
N ALA A 347 -15.43 -6.64 39.73
CA ALA A 347 -15.44 -8.09 39.81
C ALA A 347 -14.39 -8.62 40.79
N TRP A 348 -13.16 -8.10 40.74
CA TRP A 348 -12.07 -8.47 41.65
C TRP A 348 -12.40 -8.11 43.11
N ALA A 349 -12.91 -6.90 43.36
CA ALA A 349 -13.31 -6.48 44.70
C ALA A 349 -14.47 -7.33 45.25
N TYR A 350 -15.47 -7.63 44.41
CA TYR A 350 -16.61 -8.47 44.77
C TYR A 350 -16.18 -9.92 45.06
N ALA A 351 -15.30 -10.49 44.25
CA ALA A 351 -14.76 -11.83 44.44
C ALA A 351 -13.93 -11.93 45.73
N LYS A 352 -13.07 -10.95 46.02
CA LYS A 352 -12.30 -10.88 47.28
C LYS A 352 -13.18 -10.77 48.51
N ALA A 353 -14.37 -10.17 48.38
CA ALA A 353 -15.38 -10.10 49.44
C ALA A 353 -16.24 -11.40 49.57
N GLY A 354 -15.91 -12.47 48.85
CA GLY A 354 -16.62 -13.76 48.89
C GLY A 354 -17.77 -13.88 47.87
N GLY A 355 -17.96 -12.90 47.00
CA GLY A 355 -18.92 -12.95 45.91
C GLY A 355 -18.49 -13.90 44.79
N ARG A 356 -19.45 -14.46 44.06
CA ARG A 356 -19.17 -15.29 42.86
C ARG A 356 -19.29 -14.45 41.61
N ILE A 357 -18.26 -14.46 40.77
CA ILE A 357 -18.27 -13.79 39.46
C ILE A 357 -18.36 -14.83 38.33
N SER A 358 -18.98 -14.44 37.23
CA SER A 358 -19.05 -15.23 36.00
C SER A 358 -18.61 -14.39 34.80
N HIS A 359 -18.36 -15.04 33.67
CA HIS A 359 -18.12 -14.37 32.39
C HIS A 359 -18.83 -15.16 31.28
N ALA A 360 -19.08 -14.49 30.15
CA ALA A 360 -19.64 -15.16 28.99
C ALA A 360 -18.61 -16.11 28.37
N LEU A 361 -19.06 -17.22 27.80
CA LEU A 361 -18.23 -18.13 27.01
C LEU A 361 -18.94 -18.35 25.67
N SER A 362 -18.28 -18.00 24.57
CA SER A 362 -18.87 -17.99 23.23
C SER A 362 -18.10 -18.89 22.28
N VAL A 363 -18.82 -19.65 21.46
CA VAL A 363 -18.22 -20.46 20.39
C VAL A 363 -18.43 -19.75 19.06
N TYR A 364 -17.32 -19.40 18.41
CA TYR A 364 -17.32 -18.72 17.12
C TYR A 364 -16.87 -19.65 16.00
N SER A 365 -17.63 -19.66 14.89
CA SER A 365 -17.21 -20.23 13.61
C SER A 365 -16.70 -19.12 12.70
N CYS A 366 -15.48 -19.29 12.20
CA CYS A 366 -14.76 -18.29 11.44
C CYS A 366 -14.36 -18.85 10.07
N GLN A 367 -14.63 -18.10 9.00
CA GLN A 367 -14.31 -18.46 7.61
C GLN A 367 -13.57 -17.33 6.92
N LEU A 368 -12.63 -17.65 6.03
CA LEU A 368 -11.94 -16.62 5.27
C LEU A 368 -12.89 -15.93 4.29
N ARG A 369 -12.92 -14.60 4.31
CA ARG A 369 -13.81 -13.78 3.48
C ARG A 369 -13.48 -13.91 2.00
N GLN A 370 -12.20 -13.80 1.66
CA GLN A 370 -11.65 -14.01 0.31
C GLN A 370 -10.37 -14.85 0.42
N PRO A 371 -10.50 -16.18 0.46
CA PRO A 371 -9.43 -17.04 1.00
C PRO A 371 -8.09 -16.93 0.28
N ASN A 372 -8.09 -16.86 -1.05
CA ASN A 372 -6.86 -16.78 -1.84
C ASN A 372 -6.15 -15.45 -1.63
N GLN A 373 -6.89 -14.35 -1.55
CA GLN A 373 -6.38 -13.00 -1.36
C GLN A 373 -5.84 -12.81 0.06
N VAL A 374 -6.61 -13.23 1.07
CA VAL A 374 -6.19 -13.17 2.48
C VAL A 374 -4.92 -14.00 2.69
N LYS A 375 -4.86 -15.23 2.15
CA LYS A 375 -3.64 -16.05 2.22
C LYS A 375 -2.42 -15.36 1.62
N LYS A 376 -2.56 -14.71 0.45
CA LYS A 376 -1.46 -13.96 -0.18
C LYS A 376 -0.95 -12.80 0.68
N ILE A 377 -1.87 -12.08 1.33
CA ILE A 377 -1.52 -10.99 2.27
C ILE A 377 -0.69 -11.54 3.43
N PHE A 378 -1.15 -12.61 4.09
CA PHE A 378 -0.42 -13.20 5.21
C PHE A 378 0.90 -13.86 4.79
N GLU A 379 0.97 -14.44 3.59
CA GLU A 379 2.23 -14.96 3.03
C GLU A 379 3.25 -13.83 2.86
N PHE A 380 2.85 -12.68 2.30
CA PHE A 380 3.71 -11.51 2.18
C PHE A 380 4.20 -11.00 3.54
N LEU A 381 3.29 -10.87 4.52
CA LEU A 381 3.65 -10.43 5.87
C LEU A 381 4.66 -11.37 6.53
N ARG A 382 4.48 -12.69 6.39
CA ARG A 382 5.42 -13.68 6.95
C ARG A 382 6.77 -13.68 6.25
N ASN A 383 6.81 -13.35 4.95
CA ASN A 383 8.03 -13.31 4.15
C ASN A 383 8.83 -12.02 4.37
N GLY A 384 9.20 -11.75 5.62
CA GLY A 384 10.08 -10.63 5.96
C GLY A 384 9.36 -9.30 6.21
N PHE A 385 8.07 -9.28 6.52
CA PHE A 385 7.31 -8.05 6.87
C PHE A 385 6.45 -8.25 8.13
N HIS A 386 6.89 -9.12 9.05
CA HIS A 386 6.12 -9.45 10.25
C HIS A 386 5.95 -8.24 11.19
N ASP A 387 6.91 -7.32 11.19
CA ASP A 387 6.90 -6.08 11.98
C ASP A 387 5.70 -5.16 11.68
N ILE A 388 5.10 -5.29 10.50
CA ILE A 388 3.91 -4.51 10.11
C ILE A 388 2.60 -5.33 10.15
N SER A 389 2.63 -6.60 10.58
CA SER A 389 1.40 -7.42 10.64
C SER A 389 0.37 -6.86 11.61
N SER A 390 0.83 -6.23 12.70
CA SER A 390 -0.01 -5.56 13.69
C SER A 390 -0.79 -4.36 13.14
N SER A 391 -0.37 -3.80 12.01
CA SER A 391 -1.05 -2.70 11.32
C SER A 391 -2.12 -3.16 10.34
N LEU A 392 -2.19 -4.47 10.03
CA LEU A 392 -3.24 -5.02 9.19
C LEU A 392 -4.59 -4.93 9.91
N ASP A 393 -5.56 -4.28 9.27
CA ASP A 393 -6.95 -4.28 9.69
C ASP A 393 -7.87 -4.55 8.49
N LEU A 394 -8.35 -5.79 8.41
CA LEU A 394 -9.32 -6.26 7.43
C LEU A 394 -10.75 -6.37 8.01
N SER A 395 -11.04 -5.66 9.11
CA SER A 395 -12.41 -5.55 9.62
C SER A 395 -13.17 -4.52 8.81
N PHE A 396 -14.40 -4.82 8.39
CA PHE A 396 -15.18 -3.92 7.54
C PHE A 396 -16.63 -3.92 7.99
N GLU A 397 -17.22 -2.74 8.06
CA GLU A 397 -18.66 -2.59 8.28
C GLU A 397 -19.45 -2.88 6.99
N ASP A 398 -18.90 -2.45 5.85
CA ASP A 398 -19.48 -2.66 4.53
C ASP A 398 -18.71 -3.75 3.76
N ASP A 399 -19.46 -4.78 3.36
CA ASP A 399 -18.96 -5.91 2.61
C ASP A 399 -18.39 -5.53 1.22
N SER A 400 -18.86 -4.42 0.63
CA SER A 400 -18.37 -3.90 -0.66
C SER A 400 -16.98 -3.27 -0.57
N VAL A 401 -16.68 -2.56 0.52
CA VAL A 401 -15.34 -1.99 0.79
C VAL A 401 -14.33 -3.12 0.98
N ALA A 402 -14.73 -4.17 1.70
CA ALA A 402 -13.93 -5.38 1.86
C ALA A 402 -13.67 -6.08 0.52
N ASP A 403 -14.67 -6.06 -0.37
CA ASP A 403 -14.58 -6.69 -1.69
C ASP A 403 -13.60 -6.00 -2.64
N GLU A 404 -13.31 -4.71 -2.43
CA GLU A 404 -12.32 -3.95 -3.20
C GLU A 404 -10.95 -3.87 -2.51
N LYS A 405 -10.92 -3.67 -1.18
CA LYS A 405 -9.66 -3.49 -0.43
C LYS A 405 -8.84 -4.77 -0.32
N ILE A 406 -9.47 -5.91 -0.04
CA ILE A 406 -8.73 -7.18 0.16
C ILE A 406 -8.01 -7.62 -1.12
N PRO A 407 -8.63 -7.62 -2.31
CA PRO A 407 -7.90 -7.91 -3.54
C PRO A 407 -6.80 -6.91 -3.85
N PHE A 408 -7.03 -5.62 -3.58
CA PHE A 408 -5.99 -4.60 -3.75
C PHE A 408 -4.78 -4.85 -2.87
N LEU A 409 -4.97 -5.17 -1.58
CA LEU A 409 -3.86 -5.51 -0.70
C LEU A 409 -3.14 -6.78 -1.16
N ALA A 410 -3.85 -7.79 -1.64
CA ALA A 410 -3.23 -9.01 -2.19
C ALA A 410 -2.43 -8.72 -3.48
N TYR A 411 -2.93 -7.84 -4.34
CA TYR A 411 -2.21 -7.38 -5.54
C TYR A 411 -0.97 -6.56 -5.16
N LEU A 412 -1.11 -5.60 -4.26
CA LEU A 412 -0.02 -4.76 -3.78
C LEU A 412 1.07 -5.60 -3.10
N ALA A 413 0.69 -6.58 -2.28
CA ALA A 413 1.61 -7.54 -1.67
C ALA A 413 2.46 -8.27 -2.73
N ASN A 414 1.85 -8.78 -3.79
CA ASN A 414 2.57 -9.44 -4.89
C ASN A 414 3.50 -8.47 -5.63
N VAL A 415 3.01 -7.26 -5.95
CA VAL A 415 3.84 -6.24 -6.60
C VAL A 415 5.05 -5.92 -5.73
N LEU A 416 4.86 -5.66 -4.43
CA LEU A 416 5.96 -5.31 -3.52
C LEU A 416 6.91 -6.47 -3.23
N LYS A 417 6.44 -7.73 -3.30
CA LYS A 417 7.27 -8.92 -3.19
C LYS A 417 8.30 -8.99 -4.33
N ASP A 418 7.86 -8.77 -5.55
CA ASP A 418 8.66 -9.02 -6.76
C ASP A 418 9.37 -7.77 -7.31
N ILE A 419 8.92 -6.56 -6.94
CA ILE A 419 9.46 -5.32 -7.50
C ILE A 419 10.84 -4.99 -6.95
N SER A 420 11.81 -4.74 -7.85
CA SER A 420 13.11 -4.19 -7.46
C SER A 420 13.12 -2.67 -7.53
N PHE A 421 12.39 -2.05 -8.46
CA PHE A 421 12.28 -0.60 -8.70
C PHE A 421 10.93 -0.29 -9.36
N PHE A 422 10.38 0.92 -9.20
CA PHE A 422 9.17 1.31 -9.92
C PHE A 422 9.48 1.53 -11.41
N PRO A 423 8.74 0.94 -12.35
CA PRO A 423 9.00 1.10 -13.78
C PRO A 423 8.78 2.56 -14.23
N TYR A 424 9.42 2.95 -15.33
CA TYR A 424 9.13 4.22 -15.98
C TYR A 424 7.66 4.29 -16.38
N GLU A 425 7.03 5.42 -16.07
CA GLU A 425 5.70 5.76 -16.53
C GLU A 425 5.71 7.05 -17.35
N PRO A 426 5.10 7.05 -18.55
CA PRO A 426 4.88 8.27 -19.29
C PRO A 426 4.08 9.29 -18.45
N PRO A 427 4.35 10.60 -18.58
CA PRO A 427 3.58 11.67 -17.93
C PRO A 427 2.08 11.59 -18.18
N ALA A 428 1.68 11.08 -19.35
CA ALA A 428 0.28 10.81 -19.71
C ALA A 428 -0.37 9.64 -18.94
N GLY A 429 0.35 9.00 -18.01
CA GLY A 429 -0.04 7.79 -17.32
C GLY A 429 0.49 6.52 -17.97
N SER A 430 0.62 5.46 -17.17
CA SER A 430 1.12 4.17 -17.65
C SER A 430 0.28 3.63 -18.80
N ARG A 431 0.95 3.09 -19.82
CA ARG A 431 0.26 2.48 -20.96
C ARG A 431 -0.64 1.33 -20.50
N ARG A 432 -0.25 0.60 -19.45
CA ARG A 432 -1.07 -0.43 -18.80
C ARG A 432 -2.38 0.15 -18.27
N PHE A 433 -2.35 1.21 -17.48
CA PHE A 433 -3.57 1.81 -16.92
C PHE A 433 -4.45 2.42 -18.02
N ARG A 434 -3.88 3.14 -18.98
CA ARG A 434 -4.62 3.65 -20.15
C ARG A 434 -5.27 2.55 -20.99
N ASN A 435 -4.61 1.41 -21.15
CA ASN A 435 -5.17 0.23 -21.81
C ASN A 435 -6.34 -0.37 -21.02
N LEU A 436 -6.29 -0.37 -19.68
CA LEU A 436 -7.38 -0.82 -18.84
C LEU A 436 -8.59 0.10 -18.94
N ILE A 437 -8.39 1.43 -18.86
CA ILE A 437 -9.48 2.40 -19.02
C ILE A 437 -10.11 2.29 -20.41
N SER A 438 -9.32 2.29 -21.47
CA SER A 438 -9.86 2.11 -22.83
C SER A 438 -10.54 0.73 -23.00
N GLY A 439 -10.00 -0.33 -22.39
CA GLY A 439 -10.61 -1.65 -22.35
C GLY A 439 -11.95 -1.70 -21.63
N PHE A 440 -12.08 -1.01 -20.50
CA PHE A 440 -13.32 -0.83 -19.77
C PHE A 440 -14.36 -0.11 -20.63
N MET A 441 -13.98 1.02 -21.23
CA MET A 441 -14.85 1.81 -22.12
C MET A 441 -15.34 0.99 -23.31
N ARG A 442 -14.47 0.18 -23.93
CA ARG A 442 -14.86 -0.75 -25.01
C ARG A 442 -15.81 -1.85 -24.55
N THR A 443 -15.57 -2.40 -23.36
CA THR A 443 -16.28 -3.59 -22.86
C THR A 443 -17.66 -3.25 -22.32
N TYR A 444 -17.78 -2.17 -21.54
CA TYR A 444 -18.98 -1.81 -20.79
C TYR A 444 -19.79 -0.69 -21.41
N HIS A 445 -19.14 0.25 -22.10
CA HIS A 445 -19.80 1.39 -22.72
C HIS A 445 -19.81 1.32 -24.26
N HIS A 446 -19.18 0.30 -24.85
CA HIS A 446 -19.04 0.13 -26.30
C HIS A 446 -18.38 1.31 -27.02
N VAL A 447 -17.56 2.09 -26.31
CA VAL A 447 -16.82 3.21 -26.90
C VAL A 447 -15.47 2.71 -27.43
N PRO A 448 -15.18 2.85 -28.75
CA PRO A 448 -14.00 2.25 -29.38
C PRO A 448 -12.71 3.07 -29.15
N LEU A 449 -12.34 3.30 -27.89
CA LEU A 449 -11.11 4.03 -27.54
C LEU A 449 -9.88 3.13 -27.58
N THR A 450 -8.70 3.76 -27.69
CA THR A 450 -7.38 3.17 -27.47
C THR A 450 -6.63 3.92 -26.35
N ALA A 451 -5.46 3.44 -25.94
CA ALA A 451 -4.63 4.17 -24.95
C ALA A 451 -4.13 5.53 -25.47
N ASP A 452 -4.12 5.74 -26.79
CA ASP A 452 -3.72 7.00 -27.41
C ASP A 452 -4.85 8.04 -27.44
N ASN A 453 -6.01 7.70 -26.88
CA ASN A 453 -7.12 8.63 -26.68
C ASN A 453 -7.24 9.09 -25.23
N VAL A 454 -6.44 8.56 -24.30
CA VAL A 454 -6.61 8.74 -22.84
C VAL A 454 -5.35 9.37 -22.25
N VAL A 455 -5.50 10.52 -21.60
CA VAL A 455 -4.42 11.18 -20.84
C VAL A 455 -4.78 11.18 -19.36
N VAL A 456 -3.89 10.69 -18.50
CA VAL A 456 -4.11 10.59 -17.06
C VAL A 456 -3.59 11.83 -16.35
N PHE A 457 -4.35 12.31 -15.38
CA PHE A 457 -4.05 13.46 -14.53
C PHE A 457 -4.15 13.07 -13.05
N PRO A 458 -3.43 13.76 -12.15
CA PRO A 458 -3.52 13.50 -10.72
C PRO A 458 -4.92 13.74 -10.13
N SER A 459 -5.67 14.71 -10.64
CA SER A 459 -7.04 14.98 -10.20
C SER A 459 -7.88 15.66 -11.29
N ARG A 460 -9.20 15.70 -11.08
CA ARG A 460 -10.15 16.41 -11.96
C ARG A 460 -9.79 17.88 -12.07
N THR A 461 -9.51 18.53 -10.94
CA THR A 461 -9.14 19.95 -10.89
C THR A 461 -7.87 20.22 -11.68
N VAL A 462 -6.85 19.39 -11.51
CA VAL A 462 -5.57 19.53 -12.23
C VAL A 462 -5.76 19.36 -13.74
N ALA A 463 -6.65 18.45 -14.18
CA ALA A 463 -6.97 18.30 -15.59
C ALA A 463 -7.61 19.56 -16.20
N ILE A 464 -8.61 20.12 -15.51
CA ILE A 464 -9.33 21.32 -15.96
C ILE A 464 -8.39 22.54 -15.98
N GLU A 465 -7.62 22.76 -14.91
CA GLU A 465 -6.68 23.89 -14.87
C GLU A 465 -5.61 23.77 -15.95
N SER A 466 -5.06 22.57 -16.16
CA SER A 466 -4.06 22.31 -17.21
C SER A 466 -4.62 22.59 -18.61
N ALA A 467 -5.87 22.19 -18.87
CA ALA A 467 -6.55 22.47 -20.14
C ALA A 467 -6.76 23.98 -20.36
N LEU A 468 -7.21 24.72 -19.33
CA LEU A 468 -7.38 26.17 -19.42
C LEU A 468 -6.05 26.90 -19.62
N ARG A 469 -4.97 26.47 -18.96
CA ARG A 469 -3.63 27.06 -19.19
C ARG A 469 -3.07 26.74 -20.58
N LEU A 470 -3.29 25.53 -21.07
CA LEU A 470 -2.89 25.13 -22.43
C LEU A 470 -3.57 25.99 -23.50
N LEU A 471 -4.86 26.26 -23.32
CA LEU A 471 -5.65 27.03 -24.29
C LEU A 471 -5.51 28.54 -24.09
N SER A 472 -5.25 28.99 -22.87
CA SER A 472 -5.14 30.40 -22.47
C SER A 472 -6.28 31.27 -23.02
N PRO A 473 -7.56 30.89 -22.77
CA PRO A 473 -8.68 31.59 -23.38
C PRO A 473 -8.84 32.99 -22.78
N ARG A 474 -9.21 33.96 -23.63
CA ARG A 474 -9.60 35.30 -23.14
C ARG A 474 -10.85 35.23 -22.28
N LEU A 475 -11.81 34.42 -22.73
CA LEU A 475 -13.05 34.17 -22.02
C LEU A 475 -13.34 32.67 -22.02
N ALA A 476 -13.44 32.11 -20.82
CA ALA A 476 -13.96 30.78 -20.58
C ALA A 476 -15.28 30.85 -19.80
N ILE A 477 -16.23 29.98 -20.14
CA ILE A 477 -17.40 29.74 -19.30
C ILE A 477 -17.19 28.43 -18.57
N VAL A 478 -17.30 28.44 -17.24
CA VAL A 478 -17.06 27.27 -16.41
C VAL A 478 -18.24 27.03 -15.49
N ASP A 479 -18.68 25.78 -15.40
CA ASP A 479 -19.66 25.32 -14.42
C ASP A 479 -19.26 25.71 -12.98
N GLU A 480 -20.19 26.30 -12.23
CA GLU A 480 -19.98 26.80 -10.86
C GLU A 480 -19.36 25.77 -9.90
N GLN A 481 -19.64 24.47 -10.08
CA GLN A 481 -19.06 23.44 -9.21
C GLN A 481 -17.59 23.16 -9.55
N LEU A 482 -17.19 23.40 -10.81
CA LEU A 482 -15.84 23.19 -11.31
C LEU A 482 -14.96 24.43 -11.13
N SER A 483 -15.56 25.63 -11.11
CA SER A 483 -14.86 26.91 -10.96
C SER A 483 -14.28 27.14 -9.56
N ARG A 484 -14.88 26.55 -8.51
CA ARG A 484 -14.47 26.70 -7.09
C ARG A 484 -13.00 26.39 -6.82
N HIS A 485 -12.40 25.55 -7.66
CA HIS A 485 -11.01 25.11 -7.52
C HIS A 485 -10.08 25.72 -8.56
N LEU A 486 -10.52 26.75 -9.29
CA LEU A 486 -9.71 27.54 -10.20
C LEU A 486 -9.08 28.74 -9.47
N PRO A 487 -7.99 29.33 -10.02
CA PRO A 487 -7.40 30.56 -9.49
C PRO A 487 -8.43 31.67 -9.32
N ARG A 488 -8.52 32.26 -8.11
CA ARG A 488 -9.52 33.30 -7.79
C ARG A 488 -9.47 34.50 -8.74
N GLN A 489 -8.27 34.84 -9.22
CA GLN A 489 -8.04 35.95 -10.13
C GLN A 489 -8.76 35.79 -11.47
N TRP A 490 -8.96 34.54 -11.94
CA TRP A 490 -9.70 34.27 -13.17
C TRP A 490 -11.19 34.57 -13.01
N LEU A 491 -11.73 34.43 -11.80
CA LEU A 491 -13.14 34.67 -11.48
C LEU A 491 -13.44 36.15 -11.20
N THR A 492 -12.46 36.89 -10.69
CA THR A 492 -12.64 38.29 -10.28
C THR A 492 -12.32 39.31 -11.39
N SER A 493 -11.65 38.89 -12.47
CA SER A 493 -11.18 39.79 -13.53
C SER A 493 -12.22 39.95 -14.65
N LEU A 494 -13.07 40.96 -14.56
CA LEU A 494 -13.95 41.36 -15.68
C LEU A 494 -13.20 42.34 -16.60
N ASN A 495 -12.29 41.82 -17.41
CA ASN A 495 -11.58 42.65 -18.42
C ASN A 495 -12.45 42.97 -19.65
N ILE A 496 -13.75 42.71 -19.60
CA ILE A 496 -14.69 42.84 -20.73
C ILE A 496 -14.93 44.32 -21.11
N GLU A 497 -14.64 45.28 -20.21
CA GLU A 497 -14.93 46.71 -20.43
C GLU A 497 -13.76 47.59 -20.92
N ASN A 498 -12.52 47.10 -20.98
CA ASN A 498 -11.33 47.94 -21.26
C ASN A 498 -10.82 47.92 -22.72
N THR A 499 -11.69 47.77 -23.71
CA THR A 499 -11.29 47.78 -25.13
C THR A 499 -11.06 49.18 -25.75
N GLU A 500 -11.32 50.28 -25.04
CA GLU A 500 -11.16 51.64 -25.60
C GLU A 500 -9.77 52.26 -25.40
N SER A 501 -8.89 51.69 -24.58
CA SER A 501 -7.50 52.17 -24.45
C SER A 501 -6.53 51.12 -25.00
N GLY A 502 -5.87 51.43 -26.12
CA GLY A 502 -4.97 50.54 -26.87
C GLY A 502 -3.67 50.12 -26.17
N LYS A 503 -3.71 49.81 -24.87
CA LYS A 503 -2.68 49.03 -24.20
C LYS A 503 -3.15 47.58 -24.20
N HIS A 504 -2.56 46.76 -25.07
CA HIS A 504 -2.69 45.30 -25.00
C HIS A 504 -2.34 44.84 -23.57
N SER A 505 -3.36 44.52 -22.75
CA SER A 505 -3.15 43.85 -21.48
C SER A 505 -2.79 42.39 -21.76
N GLU A 506 -1.74 41.92 -21.08
CA GLU A 506 -1.20 40.56 -21.18
C GLU A 506 -2.30 39.49 -20.94
N GLU A 507 -2.15 38.34 -21.59
CA GLU A 507 -3.04 37.15 -21.62
C GLU A 507 -3.65 36.74 -20.26
N ALA A 508 -4.62 37.50 -19.75
CA ALA A 508 -5.34 37.18 -18.52
C ALA A 508 -6.57 36.34 -18.85
N ILE A 509 -6.60 35.10 -18.35
CA ILE A 509 -7.75 34.21 -18.48
C ILE A 509 -8.90 34.76 -17.62
N THR A 510 -10.02 35.11 -18.25
CA THR A 510 -11.27 35.44 -17.55
C THR A 510 -12.21 34.24 -17.58
N VAL A 511 -12.72 33.86 -16.41
CA VAL A 511 -13.70 32.78 -16.22
C VAL A 511 -15.01 33.38 -15.75
N ILE A 512 -16.09 33.10 -16.47
CA ILE A 512 -17.46 33.37 -16.05
C ILE A 512 -18.07 32.07 -15.52
N GLU A 513 -18.55 32.11 -14.28
CA GLU A 513 -19.27 31.00 -13.67
C GLU A 513 -20.66 30.85 -14.31
N ALA A 514 -21.05 29.62 -14.59
CA ALA A 514 -22.32 29.31 -15.21
C ALA A 514 -23.03 28.14 -14.51
N PRO A 515 -24.37 28.10 -14.57
CA PRO A 515 -25.13 26.96 -14.06
C PRO A 515 -24.85 25.71 -14.90
N ARG A 516 -24.94 24.54 -14.25
CA ARG A 516 -24.69 23.23 -14.87
C ARG A 516 -25.73 22.81 -15.93
N GLN A 517 -26.92 23.40 -15.91
CA GLN A 517 -28.00 23.00 -16.82
C GLN A 517 -27.67 23.36 -18.27
N SER A 518 -27.80 22.38 -19.17
CA SER A 518 -27.35 22.52 -20.56
C SER A 518 -28.03 23.65 -21.33
N ASP A 519 -29.34 23.88 -21.13
CA ASP A 519 -30.08 24.96 -21.81
C ASP A 519 -29.57 26.36 -21.45
N LEU A 520 -29.29 26.58 -20.16
CA LEU A 520 -28.75 27.85 -19.67
C LEU A 520 -27.30 28.05 -20.13
N MET A 521 -26.51 26.97 -20.12
CA MET A 521 -25.15 26.98 -20.64
C MET A 521 -25.14 27.33 -22.14
N VAL A 522 -26.03 26.73 -22.94
CA VAL A 522 -26.20 27.05 -24.36
C VAL A 522 -26.57 28.52 -24.58
N GLU A 523 -27.48 29.07 -23.78
CA GLU A 523 -27.83 30.49 -23.86
C GLU A 523 -26.61 31.38 -23.61
N LEU A 524 -25.84 31.08 -22.56
CA LEU A 524 -24.62 31.82 -22.22
C LEU A 524 -23.56 31.71 -23.32
N ILE A 525 -23.35 30.52 -23.90
CA ILE A 525 -22.41 30.30 -25.01
C ILE A 525 -22.80 31.16 -26.22
N LYS A 526 -24.09 31.18 -26.59
CA LYS A 526 -24.58 31.96 -27.73
C LYS A 526 -24.43 33.48 -27.51
N LYS A 527 -24.61 33.94 -26.27
CA LYS A 527 -24.55 35.37 -25.91
C LYS A 527 -23.12 35.88 -25.72
N LEU A 528 -22.29 35.13 -25.01
CA LEU A 528 -20.96 35.54 -24.58
C LEU A 528 -19.86 35.09 -25.55
N LYS A 529 -20.13 34.10 -26.41
CA LYS A 529 -19.22 33.57 -27.43
C LYS A 529 -17.82 33.25 -26.87
N PRO A 530 -17.71 32.40 -25.84
CA PRO A 530 -16.44 32.08 -25.22
C PRO A 530 -15.53 31.27 -26.14
N GLU A 531 -14.22 31.28 -25.86
CA GLU A 531 -13.24 30.46 -26.56
C GLU A 531 -13.22 29.03 -26.02
N VAL A 532 -13.50 28.86 -24.72
CA VAL A 532 -13.54 27.56 -24.03
C VAL A 532 -14.77 27.48 -23.13
N VAL A 533 -15.40 26.32 -23.11
CA VAL A 533 -16.47 25.95 -22.16
C VAL A 533 -16.02 24.73 -21.38
N VAL A 534 -16.12 24.78 -20.06
CA VAL A 534 -15.94 23.62 -19.18
C VAL A 534 -17.23 23.41 -18.40
N THR A 535 -17.92 22.30 -18.64
CA THR A 535 -19.23 22.09 -18.00
C THR A 535 -19.48 20.64 -17.62
N GLY A 536 -20.20 20.42 -16.52
CA GLY A 536 -20.78 19.12 -16.21
C GLY A 536 -22.11 18.90 -16.93
N MET A 537 -22.83 17.86 -16.52
CA MET A 537 -24.24 17.67 -16.91
C MET A 537 -25.10 17.52 -15.67
N ALA A 538 -26.32 18.06 -15.69
CA ALA A 538 -27.29 17.77 -14.64
C ALA A 538 -27.68 16.27 -14.68
N GLN A 539 -28.05 15.70 -13.53
CA GLN A 539 -28.31 14.25 -13.43
C GLN A 539 -29.43 13.75 -14.35
N PHE A 540 -30.45 14.57 -14.61
CA PHE A 540 -31.53 14.20 -15.53
C PHE A 540 -31.12 14.33 -17.01
N GLU A 541 -30.15 15.18 -17.33
CA GLU A 541 -29.63 15.39 -18.70
C GLU A 541 -28.58 14.34 -19.06
N SER A 542 -27.87 13.77 -18.08
CA SER A 542 -26.77 12.82 -18.32
C SER A 542 -27.22 11.45 -18.83
N VAL A 543 -28.52 11.16 -18.88
CA VAL A 543 -29.08 9.84 -19.26
C VAL A 543 -29.21 9.67 -20.78
N THR A 544 -29.48 10.76 -21.51
CA THR A 544 -29.68 10.80 -22.98
C THR A 544 -28.60 11.64 -23.66
N SER A 545 -28.33 11.39 -24.94
CA SER A 545 -27.30 12.13 -25.68
C SER A 545 -27.73 13.53 -26.13
N SER A 546 -29.03 13.85 -26.06
CA SER A 546 -29.63 15.09 -26.60
C SER A 546 -28.95 16.37 -26.11
N SER A 547 -28.77 16.53 -24.80
CA SER A 547 -28.14 17.73 -24.23
C SER A 547 -26.66 17.82 -24.61
N PHE A 548 -25.97 16.69 -24.69
CA PHE A 548 -24.57 16.65 -25.11
C PHE A 548 -24.43 17.00 -26.60
N GLU A 549 -25.28 16.46 -27.47
CA GLU A 549 -25.32 16.79 -28.89
C GLU A 549 -25.59 18.29 -29.11
N HIS A 550 -26.55 18.86 -28.38
CA HIS A 550 -26.85 20.29 -28.46
C HIS A 550 -25.65 21.15 -28.03
N LEU A 551 -24.95 20.78 -26.95
CA LEU A 551 -23.72 21.46 -26.54
C LEU A 551 -22.62 21.35 -27.60
N LEU A 552 -22.44 20.17 -28.22
CA LEU A 552 -21.46 19.95 -29.29
C LEU A 552 -21.76 20.82 -30.52
N ASP A 553 -23.02 20.91 -30.92
CA ASP A 553 -23.42 21.69 -32.09
C ASP A 553 -23.26 23.19 -31.86
N VAL A 554 -23.74 23.70 -30.72
CA VAL A 554 -23.61 25.13 -30.38
C VAL A 554 -22.14 25.55 -30.22
N THR A 555 -21.31 24.72 -29.58
CA THR A 555 -19.88 25.03 -29.46
C THR A 555 -19.17 24.98 -30.80
N ARG A 556 -19.57 24.07 -31.71
CA ARG A 556 -19.05 24.03 -33.09
C ARG A 556 -19.46 25.27 -33.88
N GLU A 557 -20.72 25.69 -33.80
CA GLU A 557 -21.25 26.88 -34.47
C GLU A 557 -20.51 28.16 -34.05
N ILE A 558 -20.18 28.28 -32.77
CA ILE A 558 -19.45 29.44 -32.22
C ILE A 558 -17.92 29.34 -32.45
N GLY A 559 -17.39 28.13 -32.71
CA GLY A 559 -15.94 27.88 -32.80
C GLY A 559 -15.25 27.72 -31.44
N CYS A 560 -16.02 27.37 -30.40
CA CYS A 560 -15.59 27.18 -29.03
C CYS A 560 -15.09 25.75 -28.78
N ARG A 561 -14.11 25.58 -27.88
CA ARG A 561 -13.71 24.24 -27.39
C ARG A 561 -14.52 23.83 -26.17
N LEU A 562 -14.98 22.59 -26.15
CA LEU A 562 -15.79 22.01 -25.06
C LEU A 562 -14.98 20.99 -24.25
N PHE A 563 -14.91 21.19 -22.93
CA PHE A 563 -14.50 20.16 -21.97
C PHE A 563 -15.72 19.75 -21.16
N LEU A 564 -16.21 18.54 -21.38
CA LEU A 564 -17.36 18.02 -20.65
C LEU A 564 -16.90 17.15 -19.48
N ASP A 565 -17.23 17.55 -18.25
CA ASP A 565 -16.99 16.77 -17.05
C ASP A 565 -18.12 15.75 -16.83
N VAL A 566 -17.79 14.46 -16.88
CA VAL A 566 -18.73 13.38 -16.58
C VAL A 566 -18.42 12.69 -15.25
N SER A 567 -17.48 13.24 -14.46
CA SER A 567 -16.98 12.64 -13.22
C SER A 567 -18.08 12.20 -12.26
N ASP A 568 -19.08 13.06 -12.03
CA ASP A 568 -20.18 12.77 -11.09
C ASP A 568 -21.08 11.62 -11.57
N HIS A 569 -21.09 11.36 -12.88
CA HIS A 569 -21.87 10.31 -13.56
C HIS A 569 -21.02 9.13 -14.04
N PHE A 570 -19.73 9.12 -13.69
CA PHE A 570 -18.82 8.03 -14.06
C PHE A 570 -18.71 7.02 -12.92
N GLU A 571 -18.85 5.73 -13.25
CA GLU A 571 -18.84 4.64 -12.28
C GLU A 571 -18.03 3.46 -12.83
N LEU A 572 -17.00 3.07 -12.10
CA LEU A 572 -16.30 1.80 -12.33
C LEU A 572 -17.17 0.67 -11.78
N SER A 573 -18.13 0.21 -12.57
CA SER A 573 -19.10 -0.83 -12.20
C SER A 573 -19.24 -1.88 -13.29
N SER A 574 -19.64 -3.09 -12.89
CA SER A 574 -19.99 -4.17 -13.83
C SER A 574 -21.39 -3.97 -14.45
N LEU A 575 -22.16 -3.03 -13.91
CA LEU A 575 -23.47 -2.59 -14.40
C LEU A 575 -23.50 -1.06 -14.30
N PRO A 576 -22.69 -0.35 -15.10
CA PRO A 576 -22.63 1.10 -15.02
C PRO A 576 -23.96 1.71 -15.43
N SER A 577 -24.32 2.82 -14.79
CA SER A 577 -25.52 3.57 -15.12
C SER A 577 -25.49 4.08 -16.57
N SER A 578 -26.68 4.26 -17.14
CA SER A 578 -26.84 4.77 -18.50
C SER A 578 -26.33 6.20 -18.60
N ASN A 579 -25.30 6.43 -19.42
CA ASN A 579 -24.73 7.76 -19.67
C ASN A 579 -24.88 8.14 -21.15
N GLY A 580 -25.55 9.26 -21.41
CA GLY A 580 -25.84 9.81 -22.74
C GLY A 580 -24.60 10.18 -23.54
N VAL A 581 -23.54 10.66 -22.88
CA VAL A 581 -22.25 10.98 -23.51
C VAL A 581 -21.60 9.71 -24.05
N PHE A 582 -21.54 8.65 -23.25
CA PHE A 582 -20.97 7.38 -23.71
C PHE A 582 -21.84 6.68 -24.76
N LYS A 583 -23.18 6.81 -24.70
CA LYS A 583 -24.07 6.36 -25.79
C LYS A 583 -23.76 7.06 -27.10
N TYR A 584 -23.56 8.37 -27.07
CA TYR A 584 -23.14 9.12 -28.25
C TYR A 584 -21.80 8.60 -28.79
N LEU A 585 -20.81 8.43 -27.91
CA LEU A 585 -19.47 7.97 -28.29
C LEU A 585 -19.43 6.51 -28.77
N ALA A 586 -20.40 5.68 -28.37
CA ALA A 586 -20.57 4.31 -28.88
C ALA A 586 -21.03 4.27 -30.34
N GLY A 587 -21.65 5.34 -30.86
CA GLY A 587 -22.05 5.49 -32.27
C GLY A 587 -21.17 6.45 -33.09
N ASN A 588 -20.62 7.49 -32.47
CA ASN A 588 -20.01 8.63 -33.15
C ASN A 588 -18.61 8.95 -32.61
N PRO A 589 -17.64 9.37 -33.45
CA PRO A 589 -16.35 9.85 -32.96
C PRO A 589 -16.51 11.16 -32.19
N LEU A 590 -15.71 11.37 -31.15
CA LEU A 590 -15.68 12.64 -30.44
C LEU A 590 -15.19 13.77 -31.38
N PRO A 591 -15.96 14.86 -31.56
CA PRO A 591 -15.54 15.97 -32.42
C PRO A 591 -14.23 16.61 -31.97
N SER A 592 -13.44 17.15 -32.92
CA SER A 592 -12.10 17.71 -32.64
C SER A 592 -12.07 18.90 -31.69
N HIS A 593 -13.20 19.59 -31.51
CA HIS A 593 -13.34 20.71 -30.57
C HIS A 593 -13.74 20.27 -29.16
N ALA A 594 -13.98 18.97 -28.93
CA ALA A 594 -14.48 18.46 -27.66
C ALA A 594 -13.51 17.47 -26.99
N ALA A 595 -13.47 17.51 -25.66
CA ALA A 595 -12.77 16.56 -24.80
C ALA A 595 -13.67 16.17 -23.62
N ILE A 596 -13.53 14.93 -23.13
CA ILE A 596 -14.31 14.45 -21.97
C ILE A 596 -13.39 14.30 -20.77
N VAL A 597 -13.77 14.89 -19.64
CA VAL A 597 -13.05 14.78 -18.36
C VAL A 597 -13.76 13.75 -17.47
N CYS A 598 -13.00 12.77 -17.00
CA CYS A 598 -13.48 11.69 -16.15
C CYS A 598 -12.62 11.59 -14.87
N GLY A 599 -13.13 12.06 -13.75
CA GLY A 599 -12.57 11.90 -12.42
C GLY A 599 -13.08 10.63 -11.73
N LEU A 600 -12.19 9.89 -11.09
CA LEU A 600 -12.52 8.73 -10.27
C LEU A 600 -12.81 9.19 -8.84
N LEU A 601 -14.01 9.75 -8.62
CA LEU A 601 -14.36 10.44 -7.37
C LEU A 601 -15.12 9.59 -6.35
N LYS A 602 -15.65 8.43 -6.75
CA LYS A 602 -16.55 7.59 -5.93
C LYS A 602 -15.80 6.51 -5.14
N ASN A 603 -14.61 6.83 -4.62
CA ASN A 603 -13.78 5.90 -3.87
C ASN A 603 -14.18 5.88 -2.39
N GLN A 604 -14.71 4.75 -1.91
CA GLN A 604 -15.08 4.56 -0.50
C GLN A 604 -13.97 3.93 0.33
N VAL A 605 -12.99 3.26 -0.29
CA VAL A 605 -11.87 2.60 0.39
C VAL A 605 -10.82 3.62 0.82
N TYR A 606 -10.49 4.55 -0.09
CA TYR A 606 -9.50 5.61 0.08
C TYR A 606 -10.08 6.93 -0.43
N SER A 607 -10.84 7.62 0.41
CA SER A 607 -11.72 8.74 0.01
C SER A 607 -10.99 9.95 -0.57
N ASP A 608 -9.73 10.18 -0.20
CA ASP A 608 -8.92 11.28 -0.74
C ASP A 608 -8.02 10.86 -1.92
N LEU A 609 -8.10 9.58 -2.36
CA LEU A 609 -7.29 9.07 -3.48
C LEU A 609 -7.92 9.49 -4.80
N GLU A 610 -7.43 10.56 -5.39
CA GLU A 610 -7.91 11.05 -6.68
C GLU A 610 -7.02 10.58 -7.85
N VAL A 611 -7.66 10.27 -8.97
CA VAL A 611 -7.08 10.15 -10.32
C VAL A 611 -8.15 10.64 -11.30
N ALA A 612 -7.75 11.36 -12.34
CA ALA A 612 -8.63 11.69 -13.45
C ALA A 612 -8.01 11.30 -14.78
N PHE A 613 -8.83 11.20 -15.81
CA PHE A 613 -8.36 11.05 -17.17
C PHE A 613 -9.20 11.89 -18.13
N VAL A 614 -8.57 12.34 -19.21
CA VAL A 614 -9.20 13.11 -20.28
C VAL A 614 -9.22 12.27 -21.54
N ILE A 615 -10.37 12.19 -22.20
CA ILE A 615 -10.55 11.52 -23.49
C ILE A 615 -10.52 12.58 -24.59
N SER A 616 -9.64 12.37 -25.57
CA SER A 616 -9.57 13.14 -26.81
C SER A 616 -9.29 12.21 -27.99
N GLU A 617 -10.13 12.26 -29.03
CA GLU A 617 -9.86 11.59 -30.31
C GLU A 617 -9.02 12.46 -31.26
N GLU A 618 -8.79 13.72 -30.90
CA GLU A 618 -7.94 14.64 -31.65
C GLU A 618 -6.48 14.53 -31.18
N ALA A 619 -5.60 14.15 -32.11
CA ALA A 619 -4.22 13.76 -31.81
C ALA A 619 -3.32 14.93 -31.35
N THR A 620 -3.56 16.15 -31.85
CA THR A 620 -2.77 17.32 -31.43
C THR A 620 -3.09 17.72 -30.00
N MET A 621 -4.36 17.69 -29.60
CA MET A 621 -4.86 17.90 -28.24
C MET A 621 -4.33 16.83 -27.30
N PHE A 622 -4.42 15.55 -27.68
CA PHE A 622 -3.85 14.46 -26.88
C PHE A 622 -2.37 14.72 -26.58
N LYS A 623 -1.57 15.00 -27.61
CA LYS A 623 -0.13 15.29 -27.45
C LYS A 623 0.12 16.55 -26.60
N ALA A 624 -0.67 17.60 -26.82
CA ALA A 624 -0.54 18.85 -26.07
C ALA A 624 -0.83 18.63 -24.58
N LEU A 625 -1.93 17.94 -24.24
CA LEU A 625 -2.28 17.58 -22.86
C LEU A 625 -1.21 16.73 -22.19
N CYS A 626 -0.67 15.72 -22.89
CA CYS A 626 0.42 14.88 -22.38
C CYS A 626 1.64 15.74 -21.97
N LYS A 627 2.07 16.64 -22.87
CA LYS A 627 3.20 17.54 -22.62
C LYS A 627 2.89 18.54 -21.50
N THR A 628 1.66 19.05 -21.42
CA THR A 628 1.25 19.99 -20.36
C THR A 628 1.28 19.34 -18.97
N VAL A 629 0.86 18.08 -18.84
CA VAL A 629 0.95 17.34 -17.56
C VAL A 629 2.39 17.21 -17.11
N GLU A 630 3.27 16.80 -18.02
CA GLU A 630 4.70 16.69 -17.72
C GLU A 630 5.28 18.01 -17.21
N LEU A 631 4.95 19.09 -17.90
CA LEU A 631 5.53 20.40 -17.66
C LEU A 631 5.03 21.06 -16.37
N LEU A 632 3.76 20.88 -16.02
CA LEU A 632 3.15 21.56 -14.87
C LEU A 632 3.06 20.69 -13.62
N GLN A 633 2.93 19.37 -13.79
CA GLN A 633 2.62 18.43 -12.71
C GLN A 633 3.67 17.31 -12.58
N GLY A 634 4.44 17.04 -13.64
CA GLY A 634 5.30 15.88 -13.73
C GLY A 634 4.52 14.65 -14.18
N ASN A 635 4.06 13.80 -13.25
CA ASN A 635 3.30 12.59 -13.60
C ASN A 635 2.35 12.24 -12.46
N THR A 636 1.28 11.51 -12.77
CA THR A 636 0.40 10.88 -11.77
C THR A 636 1.12 9.75 -11.03
N SER A 637 0.83 9.58 -9.74
CA SER A 637 1.37 8.49 -8.92
C SER A 637 1.04 7.11 -9.50
N ILE A 638 2.07 6.26 -9.65
CA ILE A 638 1.94 4.86 -10.09
C ILE A 638 1.08 4.03 -9.15
N ILE A 639 1.17 4.27 -7.84
CA ILE A 639 0.42 3.50 -6.84
C ILE A 639 -1.07 3.80 -6.95
N SER A 640 -1.45 5.06 -7.20
CA SER A 640 -2.85 5.44 -7.46
C SER A 640 -3.39 4.75 -8.72
N GLN A 641 -2.55 4.63 -9.76
CA GLN A 641 -2.91 3.90 -10.99
C GLN A 641 -3.01 2.38 -10.76
N TYR A 642 -2.21 1.80 -9.85
CA TYR A 642 -2.32 0.39 -9.47
C TYR A 642 -3.66 0.08 -8.81
N TYR A 643 -4.13 0.95 -7.91
CA TYR A 643 -5.42 0.80 -7.25
C TYR A 643 -6.57 0.77 -8.27
N TYR A 644 -6.74 1.85 -9.03
CA TYR A 644 -7.82 1.95 -10.01
C TYR A 644 -7.65 0.96 -11.18
N GLY A 645 -6.41 0.63 -11.54
CA GLY A 645 -6.10 -0.40 -12.52
C GLY A 645 -6.59 -1.78 -12.09
N LEU A 646 -6.37 -2.16 -10.82
CA LEU A 646 -6.88 -3.42 -10.30
C LEU A 646 -8.40 -3.44 -10.27
N ALA A 647 -9.05 -2.40 -9.76
CA ALA A 647 -10.52 -2.30 -9.76
C ALA A 647 -11.07 -2.52 -11.17
N THR A 648 -10.41 -1.95 -12.19
CA THR A 648 -10.77 -2.15 -13.59
C THR A 648 -10.55 -3.60 -14.07
N ILE A 649 -9.43 -4.24 -13.69
CA ILE A 649 -9.12 -5.64 -14.04
C ILE A 649 -10.18 -6.59 -13.48
N GLU A 650 -10.58 -6.41 -12.22
CA GLU A 650 -11.57 -7.27 -11.57
C GLU A 650 -12.93 -7.20 -12.26
N LEU A 651 -13.34 -5.99 -12.62
CA LEU A 651 -14.52 -5.76 -13.45
C LEU A 651 -14.39 -6.49 -14.79
N MET A 652 -13.28 -6.33 -15.52
CA MET A 652 -13.09 -6.97 -16.82
C MET A 652 -13.08 -8.51 -16.75
N ASN A 653 -12.49 -9.10 -15.72
CA ASN A 653 -12.44 -10.55 -15.53
C ASN A 653 -13.83 -11.16 -15.25
N SER A 654 -14.72 -10.43 -14.56
CA SER A 654 -16.09 -10.88 -14.28
C SER A 654 -16.91 -11.13 -15.56
N VAL A 655 -16.67 -10.35 -16.63
CA VAL A 655 -17.34 -10.48 -17.93
C VAL A 655 -16.90 -11.74 -18.67
N LEU A 656 -15.59 -12.06 -18.63
CA LEU A 656 -15.04 -13.27 -19.25
C LEU A 656 -15.59 -14.55 -18.57
N SER A 657 -15.75 -14.53 -17.24
CA SER A 657 -16.34 -15.63 -16.48
C SER A 657 -17.84 -15.84 -16.78
N ARG A 658 -18.60 -14.75 -16.98
CA ARG A 658 -20.01 -14.84 -17.42
C ARG A 658 -20.14 -15.39 -18.85
N LYS A 659 -19.23 -15.03 -19.75
CA LYS A 659 -19.22 -15.52 -21.14
C LYS A 659 -18.74 -16.96 -21.26
N SER A 660 -17.87 -17.46 -20.36
CA SER A 660 -17.44 -18.88 -20.40
C SER A 660 -18.54 -19.87 -20.01
N LYS A 661 -19.54 -19.44 -19.23
CA LYS A 661 -20.74 -20.24 -18.90
C LYS A 661 -21.85 -20.15 -19.96
N SER A 662 -21.79 -19.19 -20.88
CA SER A 662 -22.76 -19.02 -21.96
C SER A 662 -22.07 -19.11 -23.32
N SER A 663 -21.98 -20.33 -23.85
CA SER A 663 -21.58 -20.68 -25.21
C SER A 663 -20.13 -20.37 -25.64
N ARG A 664 -19.50 -21.39 -26.26
CA ARG A 664 -18.29 -21.24 -27.08
C ARG A 664 -18.58 -20.33 -28.28
N LEU A 665 -18.49 -19.02 -28.12
CA LEU A 665 -18.22 -18.11 -29.23
C LEU A 665 -16.79 -17.59 -29.10
N LYS A 666 -15.95 -17.97 -30.06
CA LYS A 666 -14.65 -17.33 -30.32
C LYS A 666 -14.93 -15.83 -30.50
N ILE A 667 -14.54 -15.01 -29.53
CA ILE A 667 -14.51 -13.57 -29.73
C ILE A 667 -13.24 -13.26 -30.54
N SER A 668 -13.33 -13.35 -31.86
CA SER A 668 -12.59 -12.41 -32.69
C SER A 668 -13.19 -11.04 -32.40
N VAL A 669 -12.57 -10.27 -31.51
CA VAL A 669 -12.92 -8.84 -31.35
C VAL A 669 -12.46 -8.19 -32.65
N SER A 670 -13.35 -8.09 -33.63
CA SER A 670 -13.14 -7.20 -34.76
C SER A 670 -13.00 -5.80 -34.18
N ILE A 671 -11.77 -5.27 -34.17
CA ILE A 671 -11.52 -3.87 -33.90
C ILE A 671 -12.24 -3.12 -35.01
N VAL A 672 -13.41 -2.57 -34.71
CA VAL A 672 -14.08 -1.63 -35.61
C VAL A 672 -13.27 -0.35 -35.54
N ILE A 673 -12.25 -0.26 -36.40
CA ILE A 673 -11.53 0.99 -36.63
C ILE A 673 -12.53 1.91 -37.33
N ARG A 674 -13.01 2.93 -36.62
CA ARG A 674 -13.76 4.00 -37.27
C ARG A 674 -12.82 4.74 -38.20
N ILE A 675 -13.06 4.64 -39.50
CA ILE A 675 -12.40 5.48 -40.50
C ILE A 675 -13.03 6.87 -40.34
N GLY A 676 -12.33 7.80 -39.73
CA GLY A 676 -12.81 9.17 -39.57
C GLY A 676 -13.10 9.79 -40.93
N GLU A 677 -14.35 10.21 -41.16
CA GLU A 677 -14.68 11.07 -42.29
C GLU A 677 -13.92 12.38 -42.13
N LYS A 678 -13.17 12.79 -43.16
CA LYS A 678 -12.63 14.15 -43.29
C LYS A 678 -13.78 15.12 -43.51
N THR A 679 -14.57 15.41 -42.48
CA THR A 679 -15.55 16.49 -42.51
C THR A 679 -14.80 17.82 -42.55
N ARG A 680 -15.28 18.74 -43.39
CA ARG A 680 -14.70 20.08 -43.58
C ARG A 680 -14.57 20.77 -42.22
N THR A 681 -13.34 20.98 -41.77
CA THR A 681 -13.00 21.72 -40.56
C THR A 681 -13.48 23.17 -40.70
N SER A 682 -14.54 23.54 -39.99
CA SER A 682 -14.73 24.94 -39.61
C SER A 682 -13.54 25.35 -38.73
N GLU A 683 -13.01 26.57 -38.91
CA GLU A 683 -11.91 27.11 -38.11
C GLU A 683 -12.33 27.21 -36.63
N VAL A 684 -12.14 26.12 -35.87
CA VAL A 684 -12.21 26.14 -34.41
C VAL A 684 -11.02 26.95 -33.93
N ASN A 685 -11.20 27.81 -32.92
CA ASN A 685 -10.10 28.57 -32.35
C ASN A 685 -8.93 27.63 -32.00
N GLY A 686 -7.81 27.86 -32.68
CA GLY A 686 -6.57 27.09 -32.51
C GLY A 686 -6.02 27.23 -31.10
N PHE A 687 -5.05 26.40 -30.75
CA PHE A 687 -4.28 26.62 -29.52
C PHE A 687 -3.66 28.03 -29.55
N ALA A 688 -3.41 28.64 -28.38
CA ALA A 688 -2.56 29.83 -28.32
C ALA A 688 -1.22 29.51 -29.00
N SER A 689 -0.94 30.20 -30.11
CA SER A 689 0.22 29.90 -30.98
C SER A 689 1.55 29.98 -30.22
N SER A 690 1.62 30.86 -29.21
CA SER A 690 2.73 30.98 -28.27
C SER A 690 2.94 29.72 -27.42
N LYS A 691 1.88 29.13 -26.86
CA LYS A 691 1.95 27.93 -26.01
C LYS A 691 2.37 26.68 -26.78
N MET A 692 1.79 26.46 -27.96
CA MET A 692 2.16 25.30 -28.79
C MET A 692 3.61 25.38 -29.24
N SER A 693 4.07 26.57 -29.63
CA SER A 693 5.49 26.79 -29.92
C SER A 693 6.36 26.41 -28.72
N ILE A 694 6.02 26.84 -27.51
CA ILE A 694 6.78 26.47 -26.30
C ILE A 694 6.78 24.95 -26.08
N LEU A 695 5.63 24.28 -26.23
CA LEU A 695 5.55 22.82 -26.08
C LEU A 695 6.33 22.04 -27.14
N ASP A 696 6.48 22.59 -28.35
CA ASP A 696 7.24 21.95 -29.42
C ASP A 696 8.75 22.17 -29.30
N HIS A 697 9.18 23.27 -28.68
CA HIS A 697 10.58 23.54 -28.38
C HIS A 697 11.03 22.99 -27.01
N ALA A 698 10.10 22.66 -26.11
CA ALA A 698 10.41 22.04 -24.83
C ALA A 698 10.91 20.61 -25.03
N GLU A 699 12.15 20.34 -24.61
CA GLU A 699 12.73 18.99 -24.65
C GLU A 699 12.21 18.12 -23.49
N LEU A 700 10.98 17.66 -23.64
CA LEU A 700 10.30 16.75 -22.74
C LEU A 700 10.67 15.28 -23.02
N ALA A 701 10.28 14.40 -22.09
CA ALA A 701 10.51 12.96 -22.19
C ALA A 701 9.97 12.39 -23.50
N VAL A 702 10.76 11.51 -24.12
CA VAL A 702 10.34 10.83 -25.35
C VAL A 702 9.17 9.88 -25.03
N ASN A 703 8.01 10.08 -25.64
CA ASN A 703 6.90 9.13 -25.54
C ASN A 703 7.15 7.91 -26.45
N GLU A 704 6.72 6.73 -26.01
CA GLU A 704 6.90 5.45 -26.73
C GLU A 704 6.47 5.55 -28.20
N TYR A 705 7.40 5.26 -29.12
CA TYR A 705 7.05 4.90 -30.50
C TYR A 705 6.91 3.38 -30.58
N ASP A 706 5.85 2.90 -31.25
CA ASP A 706 5.71 1.49 -31.59
C ASP A 706 6.88 1.09 -32.51
N GLU A 707 7.83 0.30 -31.97
CA GLU A 707 8.54 -0.83 -32.60
C GLU A 707 9.90 -1.18 -31.93
N SER A 708 10.46 -0.37 -31.00
CA SER A 708 11.74 -0.70 -30.32
C SER A 708 11.80 -0.28 -28.84
N PRO A 709 12.34 -1.12 -27.93
CA PRO A 709 12.46 -0.79 -26.51
C PRO A 709 13.46 0.34 -26.27
N LEU A 710 12.96 1.51 -25.86
CA LEU A 710 13.75 2.71 -25.57
C LEU A 710 14.49 2.59 -24.24
N VAL A 711 15.64 3.26 -24.15
CA VAL A 711 16.41 3.43 -22.89
C VAL A 711 16.31 4.89 -22.46
N HIS A 712 15.64 5.16 -21.33
CA HIS A 712 15.36 6.51 -20.85
C HIS A 712 16.48 7.06 -19.94
N MET A 713 17.32 7.95 -20.48
CA MET A 713 18.24 8.79 -19.69
C MET A 713 17.80 10.27 -19.64
N ASP A 714 16.63 10.58 -20.22
CA ASP A 714 16.08 11.93 -20.43
C ASP A 714 15.09 12.39 -19.35
N VAL A 715 14.88 11.57 -18.31
CA VAL A 715 13.85 11.79 -17.28
C VAL A 715 14.45 12.10 -15.90
N ASP A 716 13.83 13.02 -15.16
CA ASP A 716 14.21 13.35 -13.78
C ASP A 716 13.54 12.39 -12.77
N GLN A 717 13.78 11.08 -12.94
CA GLN A 717 13.27 10.03 -12.05
C GLN A 717 14.41 9.10 -11.63
N SER A 718 14.25 8.46 -10.48
CA SER A 718 15.16 7.43 -9.98
C SER A 718 14.53 6.06 -10.12
N PHE A 719 15.23 5.17 -10.83
CA PHE A 719 14.91 3.75 -10.97
C PHE A 719 15.87 2.88 -10.14
N LEU A 720 16.39 3.44 -9.04
CA LEU A 720 17.23 2.72 -8.10
C LEU A 720 16.42 1.71 -7.27
N PRO A 721 17.08 0.68 -6.70
CA PRO A 721 16.38 -0.37 -5.96
C PRO A 721 15.59 0.13 -4.74
N ILE A 722 14.36 -0.39 -4.57
CA ILE A 722 13.48 -0.12 -3.42
C ILE A 722 13.86 -1.00 -2.24
N THR A 723 14.06 -0.36 -1.09
CA THR A 723 14.45 -1.02 0.16
C THR A 723 13.26 -1.67 0.87
N ARG A 724 13.55 -2.64 1.75
CA ARG A 724 12.54 -3.28 2.60
C ARG A 724 11.71 -2.27 3.43
N PRO A 725 12.31 -1.27 4.12
CA PRO A 725 11.52 -0.26 4.85
C PRO A 725 10.52 0.50 3.98
N VAL A 726 10.87 0.81 2.72
CA VAL A 726 9.97 1.50 1.80
C VAL A 726 8.81 0.60 1.39
N ARG A 727 9.07 -0.66 1.04
CA ARG A 727 8.01 -1.63 0.73
C ARG A 727 7.07 -1.84 1.92
N ALA A 728 7.64 -1.93 3.13
CA ALA A 728 6.89 -2.09 4.37
C ALA A 728 5.96 -0.88 4.61
N ALA A 729 6.51 0.34 4.53
CA ALA A 729 5.76 1.57 4.75
C ALA A 729 4.64 1.77 3.71
N ILE A 730 4.90 1.46 2.42
CA ILE A 730 3.86 1.48 1.38
C ILE A 730 2.76 0.50 1.77
N PHE A 731 3.06 -0.78 2.00
CA PHE A 731 2.04 -1.78 2.29
C PHE A 731 1.24 -1.42 3.55
N GLU A 732 1.93 -1.03 4.62
CA GLU A 732 1.32 -0.62 5.89
C GLU A 732 0.33 0.52 5.69
N SER A 733 0.69 1.54 4.89
CA SER A 733 -0.17 2.69 4.65
C SER A 733 -1.53 2.30 4.03
N PHE A 734 -1.57 1.32 3.13
CA PHE A 734 -2.81 0.85 2.51
C PHE A 734 -3.55 -0.18 3.37
N ALA A 735 -2.82 -0.96 4.18
CA ALA A 735 -3.39 -2.01 5.03
C ALA A 735 -4.15 -1.45 6.24
N ARG A 736 -3.75 -0.28 6.75
CA ARG A 736 -4.40 0.38 7.89
C ARG A 736 -5.80 0.86 7.56
N GLN A 737 -6.59 1.06 8.62
CA GLN A 737 -7.89 1.72 8.57
C GLN A 737 -7.89 2.93 9.51
N ASN A 738 -8.73 3.91 9.20
CA ASN A 738 -8.97 5.09 10.03
C ASN A 738 -7.67 5.83 10.42
N ILE A 739 -6.79 6.05 9.44
CA ILE A 739 -5.55 6.80 9.66
C ILE A 739 -5.90 8.21 10.12
N THR A 740 -5.42 8.59 11.30
CA THR A 740 -5.69 9.90 11.88
C THR A 740 -4.86 11.01 11.22
N GLU A 741 -5.27 12.26 11.40
CA GLU A 741 -4.49 13.42 10.92
C GLU A 741 -3.09 13.45 11.53
N SER A 742 -2.93 13.08 12.81
CA SER A 742 -1.62 13.03 13.45
C SER A 742 -0.71 11.95 12.87
N GLU A 743 -1.26 10.84 12.38
CA GLU A 743 -0.52 9.78 11.69
C GLU A 743 -0.17 10.11 10.22
N THR A 744 -0.76 11.16 9.65
CA THR A 744 -0.42 11.67 8.32
C THR A 744 0.29 13.02 8.34
N ASP A 745 0.41 13.65 9.51
CA ASP A 745 1.19 14.86 9.67
C ASP A 745 2.69 14.57 9.54
N VAL A 746 3.27 15.05 8.44
CA VAL A 746 4.70 14.93 8.13
C VAL A 746 5.49 16.15 8.59
N THR A 747 4.84 17.21 9.09
CA THR A 747 5.44 18.53 9.31
C THR A 747 6.63 18.47 10.26
N SER A 748 6.51 17.75 11.37
CA SER A 748 7.60 17.59 12.34
C SER A 748 8.82 16.91 11.73
N GLY A 749 8.61 15.79 11.02
CA GLY A 749 9.69 15.03 10.39
C GLY A 749 10.36 15.78 9.24
N ILE A 750 9.59 16.51 8.43
CA ILE A 750 10.14 17.38 7.37
C ILE A 750 10.96 18.52 7.98
N ARG A 751 10.45 19.17 9.04
CA ARG A 751 11.20 20.21 9.77
C ARG A 751 12.53 19.67 10.29
N GLN A 752 12.53 18.48 10.89
CA GLN A 752 13.74 17.84 11.38
C GLN A 752 14.71 17.46 10.25
N LEU A 753 14.21 16.91 9.14
CA LEU A 753 15.00 16.58 7.96
C LEU A 753 15.71 17.82 7.40
N ILE A 754 14.99 18.92 7.22
CA ILE A 754 15.54 20.15 6.65
C ILE A 754 16.52 20.82 7.63
N SER A 755 16.17 20.86 8.93
CA SER A 755 17.04 21.40 9.97
C SER A 755 18.35 20.62 10.06
N SER A 756 18.30 19.29 10.12
CA SER A 756 19.49 18.44 10.19
C SER A 756 20.35 18.46 8.92
N SER A 757 19.72 18.57 7.75
CA SER A 757 20.42 18.51 6.47
C SER A 757 20.99 19.85 5.99
N TYR A 758 20.31 20.95 6.30
CA TYR A 758 20.58 22.24 5.69
C TYR A 758 20.66 23.39 6.71
N GLY A 759 20.34 23.11 7.98
CA GLY A 759 20.26 24.13 9.02
C GLY A 759 19.26 25.25 8.71
N TYR A 760 18.23 24.99 7.89
CA TYR A 760 17.27 26.02 7.50
C TYR A 760 16.37 26.42 8.70
N PRO A 761 16.20 27.72 8.99
CA PRO A 761 15.44 28.16 10.15
C PRO A 761 13.94 27.98 9.90
N CYS A 762 13.27 27.31 10.83
CA CYS A 762 11.81 27.15 10.85
C CYS A 762 11.27 27.70 12.16
N ASP A 763 10.42 28.72 12.08
CA ASP A 763 9.73 29.34 13.21
C ASP A 763 8.22 29.00 13.19
N SER A 764 7.45 29.60 14.11
CA SER A 764 5.99 29.43 14.16
C SER A 764 5.25 30.02 12.96
N ASN A 765 5.90 30.86 12.15
CA ASN A 765 5.31 31.54 10.99
C ASN A 765 5.68 30.85 9.67
N THR A 766 6.48 29.78 9.72
CA THR A 766 6.90 29.00 8.55
C THR A 766 5.75 28.12 8.08
N GLU A 767 5.22 28.42 6.90
CA GLU A 767 4.15 27.62 6.28
C GLU A 767 4.74 26.41 5.55
N PHE A 768 4.17 25.23 5.77
CA PHE A 768 4.56 23.98 5.11
C PHE A 768 3.49 23.57 4.09
N ILE A 769 3.87 23.48 2.83
CA ILE A 769 2.96 23.14 1.73
C ILE A 769 3.44 21.86 1.06
N TYR A 770 2.51 20.92 0.83
CA TYR A 770 2.81 19.61 0.26
C TYR A 770 2.09 19.39 -1.06
N ALA A 771 2.76 18.71 -1.99
CA ALA A 771 2.21 18.30 -3.27
C ALA A 771 2.66 16.88 -3.64
N ASP A 772 1.98 16.26 -4.61
CA ASP A 772 2.45 15.00 -5.18
C ASP A 772 3.82 15.13 -5.85
N CYS A 773 4.13 16.30 -6.44
CA CYS A 773 5.41 16.52 -7.12
C CYS A 773 5.94 17.94 -6.87
N THR A 774 7.27 18.08 -6.86
CA THR A 774 7.98 19.36 -6.75
C THR A 774 7.66 20.29 -7.92
N MET A 775 7.42 19.75 -9.11
CA MET A 775 7.04 20.53 -10.31
C MET A 775 5.74 21.32 -10.10
N ALA A 776 4.76 20.74 -9.40
CA ALA A 776 3.49 21.41 -9.12
C ALA A 776 3.66 22.59 -8.15
N LEU A 777 4.55 22.45 -7.16
CA LEU A 777 4.91 23.54 -6.23
C LEU A 777 5.71 24.64 -6.93
N PHE A 778 6.68 24.25 -7.75
CA PHE A 778 7.47 25.19 -8.55
C PHE A 778 6.59 26.00 -9.50
N SER A 779 5.70 25.34 -10.25
CA SER A 779 4.77 26.01 -11.16
C SER A 779 3.94 27.08 -10.45
N LYS A 780 3.55 26.85 -9.19
CA LYS A 780 2.86 27.88 -8.39
C LYS A 780 3.77 29.02 -7.93
N LEU A 781 5.02 28.74 -7.55
CA LEU A 781 5.98 29.81 -7.26
C LEU A 781 6.21 30.73 -8.47
N VAL A 782 6.20 30.17 -9.69
CA VAL A 782 6.25 30.96 -10.92
C VAL A 782 5.04 31.91 -11.02
N LEU A 783 3.84 31.45 -10.66
CA LEU A 783 2.65 32.32 -10.64
C LEU A 783 2.75 33.42 -9.59
N CYS A 784 3.31 33.12 -8.42
CA CYS A 784 3.61 34.16 -7.43
C CYS A 784 4.60 35.20 -7.97
N CYS A 785 5.64 34.76 -8.70
CA CYS A 785 6.59 35.65 -9.36
C CYS A 785 5.89 36.59 -10.36
N ILE A 786 5.00 36.05 -11.19
CA ILE A 786 4.21 36.82 -12.16
C ILE A 786 3.32 37.84 -11.42
N GLN A 787 2.63 37.42 -10.36
CA GLN A 787 1.74 38.29 -9.58
C GLN A 787 2.48 39.46 -8.92
N GLU A 788 3.71 39.23 -8.44
CA GLU A 788 4.55 40.30 -7.89
C GLU A 788 5.17 41.21 -8.98
N GLY A 789 5.00 40.89 -10.26
CA GLY A 789 5.66 41.56 -11.40
C GLY A 789 7.18 41.32 -11.41
N GLY A 790 7.61 40.17 -10.92
CA GLY A 790 9.00 39.76 -10.79
C GLY A 790 9.62 39.27 -12.10
N THR A 791 10.94 39.15 -12.10
CA THR A 791 11.69 38.50 -13.19
C THR A 791 12.40 37.27 -12.64
N LEU A 792 12.10 36.08 -13.19
CA LEU A 792 12.68 34.82 -12.77
C LEU A 792 14.05 34.62 -13.41
N CYS A 793 15.09 34.65 -12.59
CA CYS A 793 16.49 34.54 -12.95
C CYS A 793 16.98 33.10 -12.82
N PHE A 794 17.40 32.48 -13.93
CA PHE A 794 17.99 31.14 -13.95
C PHE A 794 19.48 31.21 -14.31
N PRO A 795 20.36 30.55 -13.55
CA PRO A 795 21.70 30.23 -14.01
C PRO A 795 21.67 29.41 -15.30
N THR A 796 22.61 29.68 -16.20
CA THR A 796 22.92 28.77 -17.32
C THR A 796 23.33 27.41 -16.73
N GLY A 797 22.77 26.30 -17.24
CA GLY A 797 22.89 25.02 -16.55
C GLY A 797 21.85 24.79 -15.45
N SER A 798 20.65 25.36 -15.58
CA SER A 798 19.49 24.99 -14.75
C SER A 798 18.72 23.82 -15.37
N ASN A 799 17.84 23.19 -14.59
CA ASN A 799 16.95 22.15 -15.10
C ASN A 799 16.04 22.68 -16.23
N GLY A 800 16.12 22.06 -17.41
CA GLY A 800 15.40 22.50 -18.62
C GLY A 800 13.88 22.42 -18.52
N ASN A 801 13.35 21.49 -17.71
CA ASN A 801 11.90 21.36 -17.51
C ASN A 801 11.35 22.55 -16.70
N LEU A 802 12.07 23.01 -15.66
CA LEU A 802 11.69 24.18 -14.87
C LEU A 802 11.70 25.47 -15.70
N VAL A 803 12.74 25.64 -16.54
CA VAL A 803 12.83 26.79 -17.45
C VAL A 803 11.68 26.77 -18.46
N SER A 804 11.36 25.60 -19.02
CA SER A 804 10.26 25.43 -19.97
C SER A 804 8.90 25.66 -19.31
N ALA A 805 8.72 25.24 -18.06
CA ALA A 805 7.49 25.46 -17.29
C ALA A 805 7.28 26.96 -17.03
N ALA A 806 8.34 27.68 -16.65
CA ALA A 806 8.29 29.12 -16.47
C ALA A 806 7.94 29.86 -17.78
N LYS A 807 8.54 29.46 -18.91
CA LYS A 807 8.18 29.98 -20.24
C LYS A 807 6.72 29.70 -20.58
N PHE A 808 6.26 28.47 -20.36
CA PHE A 808 4.88 28.06 -20.62
C PHE A 808 3.88 28.80 -19.74
N LEU A 809 4.25 29.26 -18.55
CA LEU A 809 3.41 30.11 -17.70
C LEU A 809 3.52 31.61 -18.05
N ASN A 810 4.26 31.97 -19.10
CA ASN A 810 4.56 33.36 -19.53
C ASN A 810 5.30 34.19 -18.47
N ALA A 811 6.14 33.56 -17.65
CA ALA A 811 6.97 34.31 -16.71
C ALA A 811 8.04 35.11 -17.46
N LYS A 812 8.32 36.32 -16.98
CA LYS A 812 9.48 37.08 -17.43
C LYS A 812 10.74 36.41 -16.92
N ILE A 813 11.62 35.96 -17.82
CA ILE A 813 12.83 35.21 -17.49
C ILE A 813 14.08 36.01 -17.83
N ALA A 814 15.08 35.93 -16.96
CA ALA A 814 16.45 36.39 -17.23
C ALA A 814 17.42 35.21 -17.05
N THR A 815 18.38 35.07 -17.96
CA THR A 815 19.43 34.05 -17.84
C THR A 815 20.69 34.66 -17.24
N ILE A 816 21.20 34.04 -16.18
CA ILE A 816 22.48 34.41 -15.57
C ILE A 816 23.58 33.57 -16.22
N PRO A 817 24.55 34.18 -16.91
CA PRO A 817 25.62 33.44 -17.57
C PRO A 817 26.53 32.76 -16.54
N THR A 818 26.81 31.48 -16.74
CA THR A 818 27.82 30.73 -15.99
C THR A 818 28.94 30.29 -16.92
N THR A 819 30.10 29.96 -16.37
CA THR A 819 31.32 29.75 -17.16
C THR A 819 31.97 28.40 -16.87
N PRO A 820 32.63 27.79 -17.86
CA PRO A 820 33.22 26.45 -17.73
C PRO A 820 34.38 26.37 -16.73
N ASP A 821 35.09 27.47 -16.47
CA ASP A 821 36.24 27.52 -15.54
C ASP A 821 35.87 27.16 -14.09
N VAL A 822 34.61 27.39 -13.70
CA VAL A 822 34.04 26.99 -12.41
C VAL A 822 33.01 25.88 -12.56
N GLY A 823 33.05 25.14 -13.67
CA GLY A 823 32.12 24.04 -13.96
C GLY A 823 30.66 24.48 -14.08
N TYR A 824 30.44 25.70 -14.59
CA TYR A 824 29.12 26.34 -14.74
C TYR A 824 28.39 26.62 -13.42
N LYS A 825 29.11 26.71 -12.28
CA LYS A 825 28.52 27.19 -11.02
C LYS A 825 28.16 28.67 -11.10
N LEU A 826 27.03 29.04 -10.50
CA LEU A 826 26.71 30.45 -10.18
C LEU A 826 27.74 31.01 -9.19
N THR A 827 28.28 32.19 -9.47
CA THR A 827 29.27 32.87 -8.61
C THR A 827 28.78 34.23 -8.15
N GLU A 828 29.37 34.77 -7.08
CA GLU A 828 29.04 36.10 -6.55
C GLU A 828 29.14 37.19 -7.63
N LYS A 829 30.21 37.16 -8.44
CA LYS A 829 30.47 38.12 -9.51
C LYS A 829 29.42 38.06 -10.62
N THR A 830 29.10 36.86 -11.11
CA THR A 830 28.13 36.67 -12.21
C THR A 830 26.70 37.00 -11.76
N LEU A 831 26.34 36.62 -10.54
CA LEU A 831 25.06 36.94 -9.94
C LEU A 831 24.89 38.46 -9.76
N THR A 832 25.89 39.14 -9.17
CA THR A 832 25.84 40.59 -8.93
C THR A 832 25.61 41.36 -10.22
N GLY A 833 26.44 41.12 -11.25
CA GLY A 833 26.32 41.83 -12.52
C GLY A 833 24.99 41.57 -13.24
N SER A 834 24.38 40.40 -13.06
CA SER A 834 23.08 40.10 -13.64
C SER A 834 21.95 40.81 -12.90
N LEU A 835 21.96 40.79 -11.56
CA LEU A 835 20.90 41.38 -10.74
C LEU A 835 20.86 42.91 -10.82
N GLU A 836 21.97 43.58 -11.12
CA GLU A 836 22.00 45.03 -11.37
C GLU A 836 21.06 45.47 -12.51
N THR A 837 20.76 44.58 -13.45
CA THR A 837 19.92 44.85 -14.62
C THR A 837 18.47 44.40 -14.45
N VAL A 838 18.13 43.74 -13.33
CA VAL A 838 16.85 43.08 -13.13
C VAL A 838 16.03 43.77 -12.03
N LYS A 839 14.77 44.08 -12.35
CA LYS A 839 13.81 44.59 -11.36
C LYS A 839 13.07 43.44 -10.68
N LYS A 840 12.95 43.49 -9.35
CA LYS A 840 12.29 42.47 -8.51
C LYS A 840 12.76 41.05 -8.86
N PRO A 841 14.06 40.76 -8.70
CA PRO A 841 14.63 39.49 -9.11
C PRO A 841 14.08 38.32 -8.28
N TRP A 842 13.69 37.26 -8.96
CA TRP A 842 13.39 35.96 -8.38
C TRP A 842 14.49 34.98 -8.80
N VAL A 843 15.41 34.63 -7.90
CA VAL A 843 16.59 33.83 -8.24
C VAL A 843 16.35 32.35 -7.95
N TYR A 844 16.47 31.49 -8.96
CA TYR A 844 16.46 30.04 -8.79
C TYR A 844 17.88 29.54 -8.49
N ILE A 845 18.02 28.75 -7.42
CA ILE A 845 19.28 28.12 -7.03
C ILE A 845 19.01 26.65 -6.71
N SER A 846 19.56 25.73 -7.50
CA SER A 846 19.58 24.29 -7.19
C SER A 846 20.77 23.98 -6.30
N GLY A 847 20.55 23.50 -5.07
CA GLY A 847 21.64 23.09 -4.19
C GLY A 847 21.17 22.40 -2.90
N PRO A 848 22.07 21.74 -2.14
CA PRO A 848 23.53 21.72 -2.33
C PRO A 848 24.03 21.12 -3.65
N THR A 849 23.35 20.09 -4.16
CA THR A 849 23.65 19.48 -5.45
C THR A 849 23.00 20.26 -6.59
N ILE A 850 23.81 20.70 -7.55
CA ILE A 850 23.39 21.45 -8.73
C ILE A 850 22.89 20.47 -9.79
N ASN A 851 21.62 20.59 -10.22
CA ASN A 851 21.11 19.85 -11.37
C ASN A 851 21.10 20.76 -12.61
N PRO A 852 21.79 20.38 -13.72
CA PRO A 852 22.31 19.06 -14.05
C PRO A 852 23.82 18.84 -13.96
N THR A 853 24.61 19.81 -13.48
CA THR A 853 26.08 19.69 -13.48
C THR A 853 26.62 18.66 -12.49
N GLY A 854 25.89 18.36 -11.42
CA GLY A 854 26.30 17.44 -10.36
C GLY A 854 27.40 18.00 -9.44
N LEU A 855 27.71 19.29 -9.52
CA LEU A 855 28.63 19.96 -8.60
C LEU A 855 27.93 20.39 -7.31
N LEU A 856 28.73 20.61 -6.25
CA LEU A 856 28.23 21.00 -4.93
C LEU A 856 28.53 22.46 -4.60
N TYR A 857 27.56 23.14 -4.02
CA TYR A 857 27.76 24.46 -3.38
C TYR A 857 28.22 24.29 -1.93
N SER A 858 29.36 24.86 -1.56
CA SER A 858 29.81 24.90 -0.16
C SER A 858 29.01 25.90 0.68
N ASN A 859 29.13 25.82 2.01
CA ASN A 859 28.56 26.80 2.94
C ASN A 859 28.99 28.25 2.63
N GLU A 860 30.26 28.45 2.27
CA GLU A 860 30.79 29.77 1.94
C GLU A 860 30.18 30.30 0.63
N GLU A 861 30.09 29.46 -0.39
CA GLU A 861 29.55 29.84 -1.69
C GLU A 861 28.07 30.20 -1.59
N ILE A 862 27.24 29.37 -0.95
CA ILE A 862 25.81 29.67 -0.81
C ILE A 862 25.58 30.91 0.06
N SER A 863 26.38 31.14 1.10
CA SER A 863 26.27 32.34 1.94
C SER A 863 26.57 33.62 1.17
N LYS A 864 27.58 33.60 0.27
CA LYS A 864 27.89 34.71 -0.64
C LYS A 864 26.75 34.96 -1.62
N LEU A 865 26.22 33.91 -2.26
CA LEU A 865 25.10 34.03 -3.20
C LEU A 865 23.83 34.61 -2.54
N LEU A 866 23.48 34.12 -1.35
CA LEU A 866 22.34 34.64 -0.59
C LEU A 866 22.57 36.09 -0.14
N SER A 867 23.80 36.47 0.21
CA SER A 867 24.14 37.86 0.57
C SER A 867 23.97 38.81 -0.62
N VAL A 868 24.33 38.39 -1.83
CA VAL A 868 24.05 39.14 -3.06
C VAL A 868 22.54 39.24 -3.29
N CYS A 869 21.80 38.14 -3.18
CA CYS A 869 20.34 38.15 -3.32
C CYS A 869 19.68 39.15 -2.34
N ALA A 870 20.13 39.17 -1.08
CA ALA A 870 19.64 40.09 -0.07
C ALA A 870 19.98 41.56 -0.38
N LYS A 871 21.14 41.84 -0.97
CA LYS A 871 21.52 43.19 -1.42
C LYS A 871 20.54 43.75 -2.47
N PHE A 872 19.98 42.89 -3.32
CA PHE A 872 19.05 43.26 -4.39
C PHE A 872 17.58 42.96 -4.06
N GLU A 873 17.24 42.75 -2.79
CA GLU A 873 15.86 42.47 -2.34
C GLU A 873 15.21 41.27 -3.08
N ALA A 874 16.02 40.28 -3.47
CA ALA A 874 15.56 39.19 -4.30
C ALA A 874 14.66 38.21 -3.53
N ARG A 875 13.72 37.62 -4.25
CA ARG A 875 13.06 36.38 -3.83
C ARG A 875 13.94 35.21 -4.27
N VAL A 876 14.26 34.27 -3.39
CA VAL A 876 15.09 33.12 -3.75
C VAL A 876 14.24 31.84 -3.71
N ILE A 877 14.25 31.07 -4.79
CA ILE A 877 13.76 29.69 -4.80
C ILE A 877 14.99 28.81 -4.62
N LEU A 878 15.15 28.29 -3.41
CA LEU A 878 16.23 27.37 -3.07
C LEU A 878 15.73 25.93 -3.24
N ASP A 879 16.13 25.29 -4.33
CA ASP A 879 15.68 23.96 -4.70
C ASP A 879 16.66 22.90 -4.25
N THR A 880 16.23 22.13 -3.25
CA THR A 880 16.99 21.04 -2.64
C THR A 880 16.57 19.66 -3.17
N SER A 881 15.65 19.61 -4.14
CA SER A 881 14.99 18.39 -4.61
C SER A 881 15.94 17.38 -5.26
N PHE A 882 17.11 17.80 -5.71
CA PHE A 882 18.13 16.96 -6.35
C PHE A 882 19.30 16.58 -5.42
N SER A 883 19.21 16.93 -4.13
CA SER A 883 20.24 16.66 -3.13
C SER A 883 19.89 15.43 -2.26
N GLY A 884 20.90 14.79 -1.66
CA GLY A 884 20.77 13.59 -0.82
C GLY A 884 21.61 12.38 -1.25
N VAL A 885 22.06 12.38 -2.51
CA VAL A 885 22.86 11.32 -3.15
C VAL A 885 24.21 11.84 -3.62
N GLU A 886 24.97 12.41 -2.69
CA GLU A 886 26.33 12.85 -2.90
C GLU A 886 27.28 11.64 -2.77
N PHE A 887 27.90 11.23 -3.89
CA PHE A 887 28.82 10.09 -3.91
C PHE A 887 30.29 10.48 -3.76
N ASN A 888 30.64 11.76 -3.94
CA ASN A 888 31.96 12.30 -3.61
C ASN A 888 31.81 13.50 -2.67
N THR A 889 31.79 13.22 -1.36
CA THR A 889 31.65 14.21 -0.30
C THR A 889 32.99 14.65 0.30
N THR A 890 34.12 14.28 -0.30
CA THR A 890 35.45 14.62 0.24
C THR A 890 35.60 16.14 0.36
N GLY A 891 35.65 16.66 1.59
CA GLY A 891 35.77 18.10 1.87
C GLY A 891 34.47 18.90 1.78
N PHE A 892 33.31 18.24 1.62
CA PHE A 892 31.99 18.87 1.64
C PHE A 892 31.40 18.83 3.06
N GLU A 893 31.02 19.99 3.59
CA GLU A 893 30.26 20.10 4.84
C GLU A 893 28.78 20.35 4.54
N ASP A 894 27.90 19.70 5.30
CA ASP A 894 26.46 19.95 5.24
C ASP A 894 26.14 21.44 5.45
N TRP A 895 25.12 21.91 4.75
CA TRP A 895 24.70 23.31 4.81
C TRP A 895 24.25 23.70 6.21
N LYS A 896 24.62 24.92 6.63
CA LYS A 896 24.25 25.55 7.90
C LYS A 896 23.66 26.93 7.63
N LEU A 897 22.47 26.95 7.01
CA LEU A 897 21.88 28.19 6.49
C LEU A 897 21.33 29.13 7.57
N GLY A 898 20.98 28.63 8.77
CA GLY A 898 20.26 29.33 9.83
C GLY A 898 20.82 30.70 10.15
N ALA A 899 22.06 30.76 10.64
CA ALA A 899 22.70 32.02 11.01
C ALA A 899 22.84 33.00 9.83
N THR A 900 23.01 32.50 8.60
CA THR A 900 23.06 33.35 7.40
C THR A 900 21.69 33.93 7.09
N LEU A 901 20.65 33.11 7.07
CA LEU A 901 19.28 33.52 6.73
C LEU A 901 18.68 34.45 7.79
N GLU A 902 18.90 34.19 9.08
CA GLU A 902 18.47 35.07 10.18
C GLU A 902 19.11 36.45 10.06
N ARG A 903 20.43 36.50 9.84
CA ARG A 903 21.18 37.75 9.66
C ARG A 903 20.68 38.55 8.44
N LEU A 904 20.49 37.88 7.30
CA LEU A 904 20.08 38.55 6.06
C LEU A 904 18.62 39.00 6.08
N SER A 905 17.71 38.17 6.62
CA SER A 905 16.27 38.50 6.69
C SER A 905 16.00 39.63 7.70
N SER A 906 16.80 39.71 8.77
CA SER A 906 16.73 40.83 9.72
C SER A 906 17.24 42.14 9.13
N ALA A 907 18.24 42.07 8.24
CA ALA A 907 18.81 43.24 7.58
C ALA A 907 17.93 43.77 6.43
N ASN A 908 17.19 42.88 5.75
CA ASN A 908 16.34 43.25 4.62
C ASN A 908 15.00 42.50 4.65
N SER A 909 13.93 43.21 4.98
CA SER A 909 12.59 42.62 5.12
C SER A 909 11.94 42.22 3.80
N ALA A 910 12.42 42.73 2.65
CA ALA A 910 11.91 42.38 1.32
C ALA A 910 12.52 41.07 0.80
N PHE A 911 13.78 40.79 1.16
CA PHE A 911 14.46 39.52 0.87
C PHE A 911 13.71 38.34 1.51
N SER A 912 13.54 37.26 0.76
CA SER A 912 12.96 36.03 1.30
C SER A 912 13.41 34.81 0.53
N VAL A 913 13.61 33.70 1.23
CA VAL A 913 13.99 32.42 0.64
C VAL A 913 12.83 31.45 0.82
N SER A 914 12.33 30.89 -0.28
CA SER A 914 11.41 29.75 -0.27
C SER A 914 12.22 28.48 -0.54
N LEU A 915 12.10 27.49 0.35
CA LEU A 915 12.82 26.23 0.20
C LEU A 915 11.90 25.20 -0.46
N LEU A 916 12.26 24.79 -1.68
CA LEU A 916 11.60 23.72 -2.41
C LEU A 916 12.40 22.42 -2.20
N GLY A 917 11.71 21.31 -1.95
CA GLY A 917 12.37 20.04 -1.78
C GLY A 917 11.50 18.84 -2.12
N GLY A 918 12.15 17.71 -2.35
CA GLY A 918 11.54 16.41 -2.58
C GLY A 918 12.23 15.34 -1.76
N LEU A 919 11.51 14.26 -1.44
CA LEU A 919 12.03 13.17 -0.60
C LEU A 919 12.69 12.03 -1.38
N PHE A 920 12.63 12.11 -2.72
CA PHE A 920 12.97 11.03 -3.64
C PHE A 920 14.39 10.49 -3.45
N PHE A 921 15.39 11.38 -3.40
CA PHE A 921 16.81 10.99 -3.35
C PHE A 921 17.32 10.77 -1.92
N LYS A 922 16.72 11.39 -0.91
CA LYS A 922 17.18 11.26 0.49
C LYS A 922 16.69 10.01 1.19
N MET A 923 15.47 9.56 0.84
CA MET A 923 14.77 8.52 1.61
C MET A 923 14.59 7.23 0.83
N LEU A 924 15.20 7.14 -0.36
CA LEU A 924 15.16 5.97 -1.23
C LEU A 924 13.73 5.54 -1.56
N THR A 925 12.81 6.50 -1.73
CA THR A 925 11.38 6.22 -1.88
C THR A 925 11.05 5.48 -3.19
N GLY A 926 12.06 5.23 -4.03
CA GLY A 926 12.03 4.23 -5.09
C GLY A 926 11.17 4.58 -6.29
N GLY A 927 10.58 5.78 -6.33
CA GLY A 927 9.50 6.10 -7.26
C GLY A 927 8.37 6.93 -6.65
N ILE A 928 8.20 6.90 -5.32
CA ILE A 928 7.11 7.65 -4.66
C ILE A 928 7.40 9.14 -4.74
N LYS A 929 6.53 9.87 -5.44
CA LYS A 929 6.61 11.31 -5.55
C LYS A 929 6.00 11.98 -4.32
N PHE A 930 6.75 12.92 -3.75
CA PHE A 930 6.31 13.78 -2.66
C PHE A 930 7.16 15.06 -2.68
N GLY A 931 6.52 16.20 -2.92
CA GLY A 931 7.13 17.52 -2.89
C GLY A 931 6.71 18.31 -1.66
N PHE A 932 7.62 19.11 -1.11
CA PHE A 932 7.35 20.06 -0.04
C PHE A 932 7.93 21.44 -0.36
N LEU A 933 7.28 22.47 0.17
CA LEU A 933 7.67 23.87 0.04
C LEU A 933 7.52 24.56 1.39
N LEU A 934 8.56 25.29 1.79
CA LEU A 934 8.56 26.13 2.98
C LEU A 934 8.57 27.60 2.57
N ILE A 935 7.66 28.38 3.16
CA ILE A 935 7.54 29.83 2.93
C ILE A 935 7.47 30.54 4.27
N ASN A 936 8.41 31.45 4.53
CA ASN A 936 8.48 32.20 5.79
C ASN A 936 7.86 33.60 5.69
N LYS A 937 7.43 34.03 4.49
CA LYS A 937 6.88 35.38 4.24
C LYS A 937 5.35 35.33 4.12
N PRO A 938 4.57 35.91 5.06
CA PRO A 938 3.11 35.83 5.06
C PRO A 938 2.45 36.33 3.76
N SER A 939 2.93 37.43 3.19
CA SER A 939 2.39 37.96 1.92
C SER A 939 2.55 36.98 0.75
N LEU A 940 3.63 36.21 0.74
CA LEU A 940 3.87 35.19 -0.28
C LEU A 940 3.00 33.95 -0.02
N VAL A 941 2.76 33.59 1.24
CA VAL A 941 1.82 32.52 1.64
C VAL A 941 0.41 32.83 1.15
N GLU A 942 -0.11 34.04 1.44
CA GLU A 942 -1.43 34.48 0.97
C GLU A 942 -1.53 34.45 -0.57
N THR A 943 -0.50 34.95 -1.25
CA THR A 943 -0.42 34.93 -2.71
C THR A 943 -0.42 33.49 -3.23
N PHE A 944 0.35 32.60 -2.62
CA PHE A 944 0.43 31.19 -3.00
C PHE A 944 -0.93 30.47 -2.84
N HIS A 945 -1.62 30.68 -1.72
CA HIS A 945 -2.96 30.11 -1.49
C HIS A 945 -4.06 30.70 -2.37
N SER A 946 -3.84 31.89 -2.95
CA SER A 946 -4.77 32.48 -3.93
C SER A 946 -4.85 31.67 -5.23
N PHE A 947 -3.83 30.86 -5.53
CA PHE A 947 -3.81 29.92 -6.65
C PHE A 947 -4.33 28.55 -6.18
N ALA A 948 -5.46 28.10 -6.73
CA ALA A 948 -6.03 26.78 -6.45
C ALA A 948 -5.36 25.67 -7.32
N GLY A 949 -5.88 24.44 -7.29
CA GLY A 949 -5.44 23.34 -8.18
C GLY A 949 -4.06 22.71 -7.96
N LEU A 950 -3.52 22.74 -6.73
CA LEU A 950 -2.35 21.91 -6.41
C LEU A 950 -2.78 20.44 -6.27
N SER A 951 -2.06 19.52 -6.90
CA SER A 951 -2.19 18.10 -6.59
C SER A 951 -1.73 17.83 -5.16
N LYS A 952 -2.63 17.37 -4.28
CA LYS A 952 -2.33 17.12 -2.87
C LYS A 952 -1.94 15.66 -2.66
N PRO A 953 -0.90 15.38 -1.87
CA PRO A 953 -0.52 14.01 -1.60
C PRO A 953 -1.60 13.32 -0.78
N HIS A 954 -1.98 12.13 -1.25
CA HIS A 954 -2.91 11.24 -0.59
C HIS A 954 -2.42 10.85 0.82
N ASN A 955 -3.35 10.58 1.73
CA ASN A 955 -3.08 10.18 3.11
C ASN A 955 -2.18 8.95 3.21
N THR A 956 -2.27 7.97 2.31
CA THR A 956 -1.36 6.81 2.33
C THR A 956 0.07 7.18 1.96
N ILE A 957 0.26 8.16 1.06
CA ILE A 957 1.59 8.68 0.72
C ILE A 957 2.15 9.47 1.90
N LYS A 958 1.35 10.34 2.52
CA LYS A 958 1.75 11.06 3.73
C LYS A 958 2.14 10.13 4.86
N TYR A 959 1.34 9.08 5.12
CA TYR A 959 1.67 8.05 6.11
C TYR A 959 2.99 7.34 5.78
N THR A 960 3.16 6.93 4.52
CA THR A 960 4.40 6.28 4.04
C THR A 960 5.61 7.19 4.30
N VAL A 961 5.50 8.46 3.93
CA VAL A 961 6.55 9.47 4.15
C VAL A 961 6.84 9.65 5.64
N LYS A 962 5.80 9.84 6.48
CA LYS A 962 5.94 9.98 7.93
C LYS A 962 6.69 8.79 8.52
N LYS A 963 6.28 7.57 8.16
CA LYS A 963 6.90 6.34 8.66
C LYS A 963 8.38 6.24 8.28
N LEU A 964 8.73 6.63 7.05
CA LEU A 964 10.11 6.66 6.60
C LEU A 964 10.93 7.74 7.32
N LEU A 965 10.32 8.89 7.63
CA LEU A 965 10.98 9.98 8.38
C LEU A 965 11.30 9.49 9.79
N ASP A 966 10.34 8.88 10.48
CA ASP A 966 10.52 8.31 11.82
C ASP A 966 11.63 7.24 11.84
N VAL A 967 11.70 6.39 10.81
CA VAL A 967 12.76 5.37 10.68
C VAL A 967 14.13 6.01 10.46
N GLY A 968 14.20 7.09 9.66
CA GLY A 968 15.42 7.87 9.44
C GLY A 968 15.92 8.54 10.72
N GLU A 969 15.02 9.11 11.51
CA GLU A 969 15.35 9.75 12.79
C GLU A 969 15.89 8.75 13.83
N GLN A 970 15.29 7.56 13.88
CA GLN A 970 15.76 6.47 14.74
C GLN A 970 17.13 5.90 14.32
N LYS A 971 17.72 6.39 13.21
CA LYS A 971 18.98 5.91 12.64
C LYS A 971 19.04 4.38 12.52
N ARG A 972 17.91 3.73 12.17
CA ARG A 972 17.88 2.28 12.01
C ARG A 972 18.91 1.86 10.95
N GLY A 973 19.76 0.90 11.31
CA GLY A 973 20.92 0.48 10.51
C GLY A 973 20.57 0.13 9.06
N ASP A 974 19.42 -0.48 8.82
CA ASP A 974 19.00 -0.93 7.49
C ASP A 974 18.81 0.21 6.48
N LEU A 975 18.18 1.33 6.88
CA LEU A 975 17.94 2.46 5.97
C LEU A 975 19.25 3.22 5.68
N LEU A 976 20.07 3.44 6.70
CA LEU A 976 21.38 4.09 6.53
C LEU A 976 22.32 3.25 5.66
N LYS A 977 22.34 1.94 5.86
CA LYS A 977 23.08 1.00 5.03
C LYS A 977 22.62 1.08 3.58
N ALA A 978 21.31 1.07 3.34
CA ALA A 978 20.77 1.18 1.98
C ALA A 978 21.10 2.52 1.31
N ILE A 979 21.12 3.64 2.05
CA ILE A 979 21.53 4.95 1.50
C ILE A 979 23.00 4.88 1.07
N SER A 980 23.86 4.27 1.89
CA SER A 980 25.27 4.05 1.56
C SER A 980 25.44 3.17 0.31
N GLU A 981 24.70 2.06 0.22
CA GLU A 981 24.71 1.16 -0.94
C GLU A 981 24.26 1.89 -2.22
N GLN A 982 23.22 2.72 -2.16
CA GLN A 982 22.80 3.52 -3.32
C GLN A 982 23.82 4.56 -3.74
N ARG A 983 24.52 5.20 -2.78
CA ARG A 983 25.62 6.13 -3.11
C ARG A 983 26.75 5.42 -3.82
N GLU A 984 27.13 4.22 -3.37
CA GLU A 984 28.15 3.40 -4.02
C GLU A 984 27.72 2.96 -5.43
N ILE A 985 26.45 2.56 -5.62
CA ILE A 985 25.90 2.24 -6.94
C ILE A 985 26.03 3.45 -7.87
N LEU A 986 25.63 4.64 -7.43
CA LEU A 986 25.72 5.86 -8.24
C LEU A 986 27.17 6.24 -8.53
N GLU A 987 28.09 6.12 -7.57
CA GLU A 987 29.52 6.37 -7.77
C GLU A 987 30.12 5.45 -8.85
N ASN A 988 29.82 4.15 -8.75
CA ASN A 988 30.30 3.15 -9.70
C ASN A 988 29.72 3.40 -11.10
N ARG A 989 28.43 3.75 -11.19
CA ARG A 989 27.79 4.11 -12.46
C ARG A 989 28.35 5.40 -13.05
N TYR A 990 28.63 6.42 -12.23
CA TYR A 990 29.33 7.63 -12.67
C TYR A 990 30.68 7.30 -13.30
N LYS A 991 31.52 6.51 -12.61
CA LYS A 991 32.83 6.07 -13.12
C LYS A 991 32.70 5.32 -14.45
N GLN A 992 31.77 4.37 -14.53
CA GLN A 992 31.55 3.57 -15.75
C GLN A 992 31.02 4.41 -16.92
N LEU A 993 30.02 5.27 -16.69
CA LEU A 993 29.48 6.12 -17.75
C LEU A 993 30.52 7.13 -18.23
N LYS A 994 31.24 7.77 -17.31
CA LYS A 994 32.32 8.71 -17.63
C LYS A 994 33.38 8.05 -18.51
N GLN A 995 33.87 6.87 -18.11
CA GLN A 995 34.86 6.12 -18.89
C GLN A 995 34.33 5.77 -20.29
N THR A 996 33.08 5.33 -20.39
CA THR A 996 32.44 4.95 -21.66
C THR A 996 32.29 6.16 -22.59
N LEU A 997 31.79 7.29 -22.07
CA LEU A 997 31.66 8.55 -22.80
C LEU A 997 33.01 9.04 -23.31
N GLN A 998 34.05 9.06 -22.46
CA GLN A 998 35.40 9.47 -22.84
C GLN A 998 36.01 8.55 -23.92
N ASN A 999 35.86 7.24 -23.78
CA ASN A 999 36.30 6.25 -24.79
C ASN A 999 35.54 6.42 -26.13
N CYS A 1000 34.33 6.97 -26.07
CA CYS A 1000 33.51 7.33 -27.22
C CYS A 1000 33.69 8.78 -27.64
N GLY A 1001 34.77 9.46 -27.27
CA GLY A 1001 35.09 10.80 -27.78
C GLY A 1001 34.17 11.93 -27.31
N TRP A 1002 33.45 11.71 -26.20
CA TRP A 1002 32.72 12.76 -25.50
C TRP A 1002 33.62 13.46 -24.48
N GLU A 1003 33.46 14.77 -24.34
CA GLU A 1003 34.08 15.57 -23.29
C GLU A 1003 33.13 15.66 -22.09
N VAL A 1004 33.48 14.98 -21.00
CA VAL A 1004 32.61 14.85 -19.81
C VAL A 1004 32.95 15.92 -18.78
N LEU A 1005 31.94 16.60 -18.26
CA LEU A 1005 32.08 17.52 -17.12
C LEU A 1005 32.13 16.71 -15.82
N GLU A 1006 33.05 17.04 -14.92
CA GLU A 1006 33.15 16.36 -13.62
C GLU A 1006 31.90 16.61 -12.76
N ALA A 1007 31.39 15.54 -12.16
CA ALA A 1007 30.30 15.57 -11.19
C ALA A 1007 30.76 14.96 -9.86
N GLN A 1008 30.20 15.48 -8.76
CA GLN A 1008 30.46 15.04 -7.39
C GLN A 1008 29.23 14.37 -6.76
N ALA A 1009 28.05 14.64 -7.29
CA ALA A 1009 26.77 14.27 -6.70
C ALA A 1009 25.64 14.22 -7.72
N GLY A 1010 24.48 13.75 -7.26
CA GLY A 1010 23.25 13.74 -8.05
C GLY A 1010 23.19 12.56 -9.00
N VAL A 1011 22.29 12.66 -9.98
CA VAL A 1011 22.03 11.58 -10.94
C VAL A 1011 22.27 12.00 -12.39
N SER A 1012 22.71 13.24 -12.63
CA SER A 1012 22.95 13.81 -13.95
C SER A 1012 24.45 13.89 -14.24
N ILE A 1013 24.82 13.60 -15.49
CA ILE A 1013 26.17 13.74 -16.03
C ILE A 1013 26.07 14.56 -17.31
N LEU A 1014 26.92 15.58 -17.44
CA LEU A 1014 26.97 16.40 -18.64
C LEU A 1014 28.15 15.98 -19.51
N ALA A 1015 27.90 15.82 -20.81
CA ALA A 1015 28.96 15.53 -21.76
C ALA A 1015 28.71 16.18 -23.12
N LYS A 1016 29.79 16.64 -23.75
CA LYS A 1016 29.78 17.28 -25.07
C LYS A 1016 30.25 16.30 -26.14
N PRO A 1017 29.55 16.16 -27.28
CA PRO A 1017 29.86 15.19 -28.35
C PRO A 1017 31.03 15.64 -29.24
N SER A 1018 32.14 16.07 -28.66
CA SER A 1018 33.24 16.76 -29.36
C SER A 1018 33.80 15.99 -30.56
N ALA A 1019 33.83 14.66 -30.53
CA ALA A 1019 34.31 13.82 -31.64
C ALA A 1019 33.30 13.61 -32.78
N TYR A 1020 32.04 14.03 -32.62
CA TYR A 1020 30.95 13.78 -33.59
C TYR A 1020 30.49 15.02 -34.33
N LEU A 1021 30.65 16.22 -33.74
CA LEU A 1021 30.22 17.47 -34.35
C LEU A 1021 30.86 17.65 -35.73
N GLY A 1022 30.02 17.84 -36.74
CA GLY A 1022 30.42 18.00 -38.14
C GLY A 1022 30.61 16.71 -38.92
N LYS A 1023 30.54 15.52 -38.29
CA LYS A 1023 30.51 14.22 -38.99
C LYS A 1023 29.11 13.92 -39.51
N THR A 1024 28.99 12.98 -40.46
CA THR A 1024 27.71 12.57 -41.04
C THR A 1024 27.33 11.18 -40.54
N ILE A 1025 26.05 10.98 -40.22
CA ILE A 1025 25.47 9.67 -39.88
C ILE A 1025 24.28 9.38 -40.78
N LYS A 1026 24.09 8.11 -41.11
CA LYS A 1026 22.89 7.61 -41.81
C LYS A 1026 21.84 7.19 -40.79
N ILE A 1027 20.65 7.80 -40.88
CA ILE A 1027 19.54 7.54 -39.97
C ILE A 1027 18.32 7.09 -40.75
N ASN A 1028 17.65 6.05 -40.26
CA ASN A 1028 16.39 5.59 -40.83
C ASN A 1028 15.23 6.45 -40.32
N LYS A 1029 14.50 7.09 -41.23
CA LYS A 1029 13.20 7.74 -41.01
C LYS A 1029 12.13 6.92 -41.73
N GLY A 1030 11.59 5.90 -41.07
CA GLY A 1030 10.63 4.98 -41.68
C GLY A 1030 11.27 4.20 -42.83
N ALA A 1031 10.68 4.26 -44.03
CA ALA A 1031 11.18 3.56 -45.22
C ALA A 1031 12.41 4.22 -45.90
N ASN A 1032 12.80 5.44 -45.47
CA ASN A 1032 13.90 6.20 -46.10
C ASN A 1032 15.09 6.35 -45.15
N THR A 1033 16.30 6.17 -45.68
CA THR A 1033 17.56 6.49 -44.97
C THR A 1033 18.02 7.89 -45.34
N GLN A 1034 18.24 8.76 -44.35
CA GLN A 1034 18.70 10.13 -44.51
C GLN A 1034 20.13 10.28 -43.96
N GLU A 1035 21.05 10.85 -44.73
CA GLU A 1035 22.33 11.35 -44.20
C GLU A 1035 22.11 12.69 -43.51
N ILE A 1036 22.53 12.80 -42.26
CA ILE A 1036 22.50 14.05 -41.51
C ILE A 1036 23.91 14.39 -41.01
N LYS A 1037 24.28 15.67 -41.11
CA LYS A 1037 25.50 16.19 -40.50
C LYS A 1037 25.21 16.53 -39.05
N LEU A 1038 25.96 15.94 -38.12
CA LEU A 1038 25.74 16.08 -36.69
C LEU A 1038 26.12 17.47 -36.18
N ASP A 1039 25.24 18.05 -35.38
CA ASP A 1039 25.43 19.32 -34.68
C ASP A 1039 24.76 19.29 -33.29
N ASP A 1040 24.89 20.38 -32.53
CA ASP A 1040 24.33 20.49 -31.18
C ASP A 1040 22.80 20.35 -31.13
N SER A 1041 22.11 20.68 -32.22
CA SER A 1041 20.64 20.67 -32.29
C SER A 1041 20.05 19.32 -32.64
N ASN A 1042 20.80 18.48 -33.38
CA ASN A 1042 20.30 17.22 -33.90
C ASN A 1042 20.88 15.97 -33.22
N ILE A 1043 21.91 16.11 -32.36
CA ILE A 1043 22.57 14.99 -31.70
C ILE A 1043 21.60 14.11 -30.88
N ARG A 1044 20.61 14.72 -30.20
CA ARG A 1044 19.58 14.03 -29.42
C ARG A 1044 18.73 13.12 -30.30
N GLU A 1045 18.18 13.66 -31.39
CA GLU A 1045 17.38 12.90 -32.34
C GLU A 1045 18.21 11.83 -33.04
N ALA A 1046 19.48 12.14 -33.34
CA ALA A 1046 20.39 11.21 -33.97
C ALA A 1046 20.64 9.99 -33.09
N MET A 1047 20.91 10.20 -31.82
CA MET A 1047 21.12 9.14 -30.83
C MET A 1047 19.85 8.30 -30.63
N LEU A 1048 18.69 8.95 -30.45
CA LEU A 1048 17.40 8.27 -30.31
C LEU A 1048 17.10 7.34 -31.50
N ARG A 1049 17.20 7.85 -32.73
CA ARG A 1049 16.81 7.10 -33.94
C ARG A 1049 17.79 6.00 -34.32
N SER A 1050 19.06 6.12 -33.95
CA SER A 1050 20.11 5.17 -34.33
C SER A 1050 20.32 4.05 -33.30
N THR A 1051 20.13 4.35 -32.01
CA THR A 1051 20.42 3.39 -30.93
C THR A 1051 19.24 3.14 -29.99
N GLY A 1052 18.20 3.99 -30.00
CA GLY A 1052 17.07 3.92 -29.07
C GLY A 1052 17.34 4.56 -27.70
N LEU A 1053 18.44 5.32 -27.57
CA LEU A 1053 18.82 5.99 -26.33
C LEU A 1053 18.24 7.40 -26.26
N CYS A 1054 17.43 7.68 -25.23
CA CYS A 1054 16.83 8.97 -25.00
C CYS A 1054 17.73 9.81 -24.08
N ILE A 1055 18.19 10.97 -24.56
CA ILE A 1055 19.01 11.94 -23.80
C ILE A 1055 18.40 13.35 -23.88
N ASN A 1056 18.87 14.28 -23.04
CA ASN A 1056 18.55 15.71 -23.19
C ASN A 1056 19.71 16.45 -23.87
N SER A 1057 19.41 17.40 -24.76
CA SER A 1057 20.43 18.13 -25.54
C SER A 1057 20.89 19.41 -24.84
N ALA A 1058 21.76 20.17 -25.52
CA ALA A 1058 22.16 21.52 -25.12
C ALA A 1058 20.98 22.50 -24.96
N ALA A 1059 19.87 22.29 -25.69
CA ALA A 1059 18.67 23.11 -25.55
C ALA A 1059 18.01 22.92 -24.17
N TRP A 1060 18.05 21.70 -23.62
CA TRP A 1060 17.54 21.41 -22.28
C TRP A 1060 18.49 21.91 -21.19
N THR A 1061 19.80 21.66 -21.31
CA THR A 1061 20.79 22.08 -20.31
C THR A 1061 21.02 23.59 -20.30
N SER A 1062 20.70 24.27 -21.41
CA SER A 1062 21.10 25.65 -21.70
C SER A 1062 22.62 25.86 -21.76
N ILE A 1063 23.44 24.81 -21.66
CA ILE A 1063 24.90 24.87 -21.76
C ILE A 1063 25.31 24.52 -23.19
N PRO A 1064 25.99 25.42 -23.92
CA PRO A 1064 26.34 25.19 -25.33
C PRO A 1064 27.10 23.87 -25.57
N GLY A 1065 26.50 23.00 -26.38
CA GLY A 1065 27.05 21.69 -26.78
C GLY A 1065 26.97 20.57 -25.74
N TYR A 1066 26.57 20.83 -24.49
CA TYR A 1066 26.52 19.77 -23.46
C TYR A 1066 25.15 19.09 -23.42
N CYS A 1067 25.16 17.78 -23.64
CA CYS A 1067 24.02 16.90 -23.44
C CYS A 1067 24.00 16.37 -22.00
N ARG A 1068 22.82 16.02 -21.51
CA ARG A 1068 22.63 15.44 -20.18
C ARG A 1068 22.24 13.96 -20.26
N PHE A 1069 22.89 13.18 -19.41
CA PHE A 1069 22.70 11.75 -19.22
C PHE A 1069 22.35 11.48 -17.75
N THR A 1070 21.34 10.66 -17.50
CA THR A 1070 20.96 10.24 -16.13
C THR A 1070 21.59 8.89 -15.76
N ILE A 1071 22.02 8.68 -14.52
CA ILE A 1071 22.61 7.39 -14.06
C ILE A 1071 21.71 6.59 -13.10
N ALA A 1072 20.55 7.12 -12.73
CA ALA A 1072 19.59 6.44 -11.85
C ALA A 1072 18.66 5.48 -12.62
N LEU A 1073 19.22 4.52 -13.35
CA LEU A 1073 18.49 3.51 -14.13
C LEU A 1073 18.38 2.15 -13.41
N GLU A 1074 17.60 1.22 -13.96
CA GLU A 1074 17.70 -0.21 -13.66
C GLU A 1074 19.06 -0.76 -14.14
N ASP A 1075 19.58 -1.83 -13.53
CA ASP A 1075 20.92 -2.34 -13.83
C ASP A 1075 21.09 -2.83 -15.28
N GLY A 1076 20.10 -3.54 -15.81
CA GLY A 1076 20.01 -3.94 -17.21
C GLY A 1076 19.93 -2.74 -18.15
N GLU A 1077 19.04 -1.79 -17.89
CA GLU A 1077 18.90 -0.56 -18.67
C GLU A 1077 20.16 0.31 -18.65
N PHE A 1078 20.86 0.41 -17.52
CA PHE A 1078 22.14 1.12 -17.44
C PHE A 1078 23.20 0.48 -18.34
N LYS A 1079 23.32 -0.85 -18.33
CA LYS A 1079 24.24 -1.56 -19.24
C LYS A 1079 23.87 -1.36 -20.70
N ARG A 1080 22.57 -1.47 -21.03
CA ARG A 1080 22.04 -1.18 -22.38
C ARG A 1080 22.37 0.25 -22.80
N ALA A 1081 22.32 1.23 -21.90
CA ALA A 1081 22.69 2.61 -22.19
C ALA A 1081 24.17 2.74 -22.60
N LEU A 1082 25.09 2.08 -21.88
CA LEU A 1082 26.53 2.06 -22.23
C LEU A 1082 26.76 1.43 -23.61
N ASP A 1083 26.04 0.35 -23.91
CA ASP A 1083 26.10 -0.32 -25.21
C ASP A 1083 25.57 0.60 -26.32
N CYS A 1084 24.48 1.33 -26.06
CA CYS A 1084 23.92 2.31 -27.01
C CYS A 1084 24.91 3.44 -27.30
N ILE A 1085 25.61 3.97 -26.30
CA ILE A 1085 26.64 5.00 -26.48
C ILE A 1085 27.80 4.46 -27.33
N SER A 1086 28.26 3.25 -27.03
CA SER A 1086 29.33 2.58 -27.78
C SER A 1086 28.93 2.27 -29.22
N LYS A 1087 27.69 1.84 -29.44
CA LYS A 1087 27.11 1.60 -30.78
C LYS A 1087 26.97 2.90 -31.57
N PHE A 1088 26.63 4.01 -30.92
CA PHE A 1088 26.54 5.30 -31.61
C PHE A 1088 27.88 5.68 -32.21
N LYS A 1089 28.99 5.46 -31.48
CA LYS A 1089 30.34 5.68 -31.99
C LYS A 1089 30.59 4.93 -33.31
N SER A 1090 30.29 3.63 -33.34
CA SER A 1090 30.53 2.79 -34.53
C SER A 1090 29.59 3.08 -35.71
N LEU A 1091 28.51 3.82 -35.50
CA LEU A 1091 27.62 4.28 -36.58
C LEU A 1091 28.07 5.61 -37.20
N VAL A 1092 28.88 6.39 -36.48
CA VAL A 1092 29.40 7.69 -36.93
C VAL A 1092 30.84 7.58 -37.48
N GLU A 1093 31.61 6.60 -37.01
CA GLU A 1093 32.89 6.18 -37.61
C GLU A 1093 32.66 5.33 -38.86
#